data_AF-A0AA36D4I4-F1
#
_entry.id   AF-A0AA36D4I4-F1
#
_cell.length_a   1.000
_cell.length_b   1.000
_cell.length_c   1.000
_cell.angle_alpha   90.00
_cell.angle_beta   90.00
_cell.angle_gamma   90.00
#
_symmetry.space_group_name_H-M   'P 1'
#
loop_
_entity.id
_entity.type
_entity.pdbx_description
1 polymer ?
#
loop_
_entity_poly.entity_id
_entity_poly.type
_entity_poly.pdbx_seq_one_letter_code
_entity_poly.pdbx_strand_id
1 'polypeptide(L)'
;MLKLLILLIYAFINGNPAAFGQFFVDEGDVSATCPTITLAIGLNGASQLQSYLLGWLENIDYPKQSIRLDFHVTGMEEGTLKWWKGSVKHLFKSIEVRELKENWYESALLNARQWKSSRLLILPGNALVFDPKLLRKLAENKGNVVVPKLDAPSYLEPDQDVEKVSNVLDESDFPEEKEFEIESPILPLYLSLEYEGGSYYTFDAQNLYRYEGSTDALEVFANACKRMHIGIYASQRSFYGYWLEPQENLEADRWMFRYQIADMIAMNGAQTLPISQTVKPIYPEKSKLGFDQIYVINLEKRTEKRERVEKVLDNLGVEYQIFRAFEGDQLVNNKSIKINYMKNYKDPFHQRTMKAGEVGCFMSHLKIWEEVVANKLEKVIVFEDDIRVSNGGIQRIEELVDDLKKSKMPWDLIYLGRKLNDPNQKEFWVPENRHLTTIGYSYWTLGYMISYKGARKLLDAKPLEQMIPVDEFLPVMYGKHPNKEWASAYDEFEKIKAFAIYPSVVFPQRYTFEPGYISDTESSAIVELLESHGETSQHIHIEVNELCKHVNIAELIGWAQEGLIYQLVYPFYAVPVSITNSREMQMAVDDAAENCSMPYRAPELFSCEIGCVIDKSVDIWALGCCLYALCHFVSPFDLAYENGNSVGLAVLSPEKIPYPEEAPYQSSTLTLIRKMLVVDPTMRPEIAGVLAVLNNLICNTTQNA
;
A
#
# COMPACT_ATOMS: atom_id res chain seq x y z
N MET A 1 6.37 26.25 27.23
CA MET A 1 6.58 24.78 27.27
C MET A 1 6.38 24.19 28.67
N LEU A 2 7.07 24.62 29.74
CA LEU A 2 6.82 24.09 31.10
C LEU A 2 5.39 24.40 31.63
N LYS A 3 4.80 25.55 31.26
CA LYS A 3 3.39 25.86 31.54
C LYS A 3 2.36 25.08 30.70
N LEU A 4 2.75 24.56 29.53
CA LEU A 4 1.88 23.73 28.69
C LEU A 4 1.88 22.27 29.20
N LEU A 5 3.04 21.83 29.70
CA LEU A 5 3.23 20.54 30.37
C LEU A 5 2.42 20.45 31.69
N ILE A 6 2.36 21.55 32.47
CA ILE A 6 1.56 21.64 33.70
C ILE A 6 0.04 21.63 33.41
N LEU A 7 -0.40 22.19 32.28
CA LEU A 7 -1.80 22.17 31.83
C LEU A 7 -2.26 20.76 31.39
N LEU A 8 -1.37 20.01 30.75
CA LEU A 8 -1.63 18.63 30.30
C LEU A 8 -1.67 17.62 31.47
N ILE A 9 -0.88 17.84 32.51
CA ILE A 9 -0.89 17.01 33.74
C ILE A 9 -2.16 17.28 34.58
N TYR A 10 -2.67 18.51 34.60
CA TYR A 10 -3.89 18.86 35.35
C TYR A 10 -5.17 18.28 34.70
N ALA A 11 -5.18 18.12 33.37
CA ALA A 11 -6.28 17.52 32.62
C ALA A 11 -6.38 15.99 32.86
N PHE A 12 -5.29 15.33 33.24
CA PHE A 12 -5.23 13.88 33.39
C PHE A 12 -5.64 13.36 34.79
N ILE A 13 -5.62 14.21 35.83
CA ILE A 13 -5.89 13.79 37.22
C ILE A 13 -7.40 13.76 37.56
N ASN A 14 -8.28 14.37 36.76
CA ASN A 14 -9.73 14.34 37.01
C ASN A 14 -10.50 13.68 35.87
N GLY A 15 -10.64 12.35 35.96
CA GLY A 15 -11.40 11.54 35.01
C GLY A 15 -12.90 11.86 34.99
N ASN A 16 -13.44 12.06 33.78
CA ASN A 16 -14.83 11.73 33.46
C ASN A 16 -14.99 11.54 31.92
N PRO A 17 -15.18 10.32 31.41
CA PRO A 17 -15.23 10.03 29.96
C PRO A 17 -16.60 10.34 29.32
N ALA A 18 -17.36 11.28 29.89
CA ALA A 18 -18.69 11.68 29.40
C ALA A 18 -18.73 13.12 28.83
N ALA A 19 -17.58 13.76 28.60
CA ALA A 19 -17.49 15.15 28.13
C ALA A 19 -16.91 15.31 26.71
N PHE A 20 -16.63 14.23 25.98
CA PHE A 20 -16.31 14.31 24.55
C PHE A 20 -17.59 14.46 23.73
N GLY A 21 -18.28 15.59 23.91
CA GLY A 21 -19.01 16.20 22.80
C GLY A 21 -18.00 16.61 21.74
N GLN A 22 -18.38 16.46 20.47
CA GLN A 22 -17.64 16.87 19.28
C GLN A 22 -16.73 18.09 19.54
N PHE A 23 -15.42 17.86 19.68
CA PHE A 23 -14.45 18.92 19.47
C PHE A 23 -14.36 19.12 17.96
N PHE A 24 -15.21 20.01 17.44
CA PHE A 24 -14.82 20.77 16.26
C PHE A 24 -13.54 21.50 16.65
N VAL A 25 -12.45 21.22 15.94
CA VAL A 25 -11.38 22.21 15.83
C VAL A 25 -12.06 23.44 15.27
N ASP A 26 -12.14 24.52 16.04
CA ASP A 26 -12.56 25.82 15.55
C ASP A 26 -11.42 26.33 14.65
N GLU A 27 -11.29 25.74 13.47
CA GLU A 27 -10.62 26.36 12.34
C GLU A 27 -11.42 27.63 12.08
N GLY A 28 -10.96 28.75 12.65
CA GLY A 28 -11.69 30.02 12.63
C GLY A 28 -12.36 30.26 11.29
N ASP A 29 -13.67 30.53 11.32
CA ASP A 29 -14.60 30.53 10.20
C ASP A 29 -14.02 30.97 8.83
N VAL A 30 -13.37 30.02 8.13
CA VAL A 30 -12.80 30.22 6.79
C VAL A 30 -13.90 30.19 5.72
N SER A 31 -15.15 29.88 6.09
CA SER A 31 -16.29 29.78 5.17
C SER A 31 -16.57 31.11 4.45
N ALA A 32 -16.23 32.24 5.09
CA ALA A 32 -16.35 33.57 4.50
C ALA A 32 -15.31 33.84 3.38
N THR A 33 -14.22 33.07 3.32
CA THR A 33 -13.11 33.30 2.35
C THR A 33 -13.04 32.27 1.23
N CYS A 34 -13.69 31.10 1.37
CA CYS A 34 -13.69 30.08 0.32
C CYS A 34 -14.69 30.43 -0.80
N PRO A 35 -14.25 30.51 -2.07
CA PRO A 35 -15.13 30.80 -3.19
C PRO A 35 -16.26 29.76 -3.31
N THR A 36 -17.41 30.18 -3.82
CA THR A 36 -18.52 29.24 -4.02
C THR A 36 -18.24 28.34 -5.22
N ILE A 37 -18.45 27.04 -5.07
CA ILE A 37 -18.18 26.07 -6.13
C ILE A 37 -19.42 25.23 -6.43
N THR A 38 -19.68 25.02 -7.72
CA THR A 38 -20.63 24.00 -8.19
C THR A 38 -19.84 22.76 -8.62
N LEU A 39 -20.20 21.59 -8.09
CA LEU A 39 -19.74 20.30 -8.56
C LEU A 39 -20.87 19.71 -9.44
N ALA A 40 -20.65 19.72 -10.75
CA ALA A 40 -21.57 19.13 -11.71
C ALA A 40 -21.13 17.70 -12.01
N ILE A 41 -21.99 16.73 -11.68
CA ILE A 41 -21.65 15.31 -11.69
C ILE A 41 -22.57 14.58 -12.66
N GLY A 42 -22.01 14.03 -13.74
CA GLY A 42 -22.74 13.27 -14.74
C GLY A 42 -22.65 11.77 -14.47
N LEU A 43 -23.75 11.14 -14.03
CA LEU A 43 -23.81 9.71 -13.74
C LEU A 43 -24.55 8.98 -14.86
N ASN A 44 -23.87 7.99 -15.46
CA ASN A 44 -24.40 7.17 -16.54
C ASN A 44 -24.28 5.68 -16.16
N GLY A 45 -25.26 5.17 -15.43
CA GLY A 45 -25.46 3.73 -15.20
C GLY A 45 -24.58 3.06 -14.14
N ALA A 46 -23.45 3.64 -13.73
CA ALA A 46 -22.49 3.01 -12.81
C ALA A 46 -22.86 3.15 -11.32
N SER A 47 -23.94 2.47 -10.90
CA SER A 47 -24.45 2.47 -9.51
C SER A 47 -23.44 2.11 -8.40
N GLN A 48 -22.39 1.34 -8.69
CA GLN A 48 -21.42 0.90 -7.68
C GLN A 48 -20.40 1.99 -7.29
N LEU A 49 -20.05 2.88 -8.23
CA LEU A 49 -19.16 4.01 -8.00
C LEU A 49 -19.77 5.03 -7.03
N GLN A 50 -21.10 5.09 -6.98
CA GLN A 50 -21.83 6.04 -6.15
C GLN A 50 -21.45 5.91 -4.68
N SER A 51 -21.24 4.71 -4.15
CA SER A 51 -20.89 4.56 -2.73
C SER A 51 -19.57 5.27 -2.38
N TYR A 52 -18.61 5.26 -3.30
CA TYR A 52 -17.29 5.86 -3.13
C TYR A 52 -17.28 7.34 -3.48
N LEU A 53 -17.93 7.72 -4.58
CA LEU A 53 -18.11 9.12 -4.95
C LEU A 53 -18.86 9.90 -3.86
N LEU A 54 -19.97 9.35 -3.36
CA LEU A 54 -20.76 9.98 -2.30
C LEU A 54 -19.99 10.02 -0.97
N GLY A 55 -19.19 9.00 -0.68
CA GLY A 55 -18.29 9.01 0.47
C GLY A 55 -17.19 10.05 0.34
N TRP A 56 -16.64 10.26 -0.86
CA TRP A 56 -15.71 11.36 -1.12
C TRP A 56 -16.40 12.70 -0.88
N LEU A 57 -17.59 12.94 -1.46
CA LEU A 57 -18.37 14.17 -1.23
C LEU A 57 -18.64 14.42 0.26
N GLU A 58 -18.93 13.36 1.03
CA GLU A 58 -19.10 13.43 2.49
C GLU A 58 -17.81 13.84 3.23
N ASN A 59 -16.62 13.60 2.67
CA ASN A 59 -15.33 13.82 3.30
C ASN A 59 -14.47 14.90 2.59
N ILE A 60 -15.02 15.65 1.64
CA ILE A 60 -14.31 16.76 0.99
C ILE A 60 -13.83 17.76 2.04
N ASP A 61 -12.54 18.09 1.98
CA ASP A 61 -11.89 19.13 2.78
C ASP A 61 -12.15 20.51 2.17
N TYR A 62 -13.41 20.93 2.20
CA TYR A 62 -13.86 22.24 1.74
C TYR A 62 -15.14 22.63 2.49
N PRO A 63 -15.38 23.92 2.80
CA PRO A 63 -16.60 24.33 3.48
C PRO A 63 -17.84 23.91 2.70
N LYS A 64 -18.60 22.94 3.22
CA LYS A 64 -19.75 22.36 2.53
C LYS A 64 -20.85 23.38 2.23
N GLN A 65 -20.97 24.42 3.07
CA GLN A 65 -21.87 25.57 2.84
C GLN A 65 -21.46 26.46 1.65
N SER A 66 -20.25 26.27 1.11
CA SER A 66 -19.77 26.91 -0.12
C SER A 66 -19.88 25.99 -1.35
N ILE A 67 -20.32 24.74 -1.17
CA ILE A 67 -20.45 23.73 -2.23
C ILE A 67 -21.91 23.56 -2.65
N ARG A 68 -22.16 23.63 -3.96
CA ARG A 68 -23.41 23.20 -4.60
C ARG A 68 -23.16 21.92 -5.37
N LEU A 69 -24.05 20.95 -5.25
CA LEU A 69 -24.01 19.71 -6.02
C LEU A 69 -25.11 19.74 -7.10
N ASP A 70 -24.74 19.48 -8.35
CA ASP A 70 -25.65 19.38 -9.49
C ASP A 70 -25.46 18.01 -10.16
N PHE A 71 -26.28 17.04 -9.77
CA PHE A 71 -26.25 15.70 -10.33
C PHE A 71 -27.10 15.63 -11.60
N HIS A 72 -26.52 15.10 -12.66
CA HIS A 72 -27.20 14.78 -13.92
C HIS A 72 -27.17 13.26 -14.08
N VAL A 73 -28.33 12.61 -14.08
CA VAL A 73 -28.42 11.14 -13.91
C VAL A 73 -29.30 10.48 -14.95
N THR A 74 -29.01 9.22 -15.27
CA THR A 74 -29.93 8.35 -16.00
C THR A 74 -30.89 7.66 -15.02
N GLY A 75 -32.15 7.46 -15.41
CA GLY A 75 -33.30 7.28 -14.50
C GLY A 75 -33.22 6.20 -13.40
N MET A 76 -32.28 5.24 -13.44
CA MET A 76 -32.11 4.23 -12.38
C MET A 76 -31.42 4.78 -11.12
N GLU A 77 -30.61 5.83 -11.24
CA GLU A 77 -29.73 6.30 -10.15
C GLU A 77 -30.44 7.28 -9.19
N GLU A 78 -31.63 7.73 -9.57
CA GLU A 78 -32.37 8.78 -8.86
C GLU A 78 -32.80 8.34 -7.45
N GLY A 79 -33.13 7.07 -7.24
CA GLY A 79 -33.61 6.55 -5.95
C GLY A 79 -32.54 6.59 -4.85
N THR A 80 -31.37 6.02 -5.12
CA THR A 80 -30.22 5.99 -4.19
C THR A 80 -29.74 7.40 -3.87
N LEU A 81 -29.67 8.28 -4.88
CA LEU A 81 -29.25 9.67 -4.68
C LEU A 81 -30.28 10.47 -3.91
N LYS A 82 -31.59 10.26 -4.13
CA LYS A 82 -32.65 10.88 -3.31
C LYS A 82 -32.54 10.49 -1.84
N TRP A 83 -32.26 9.20 -1.57
CA TRP A 83 -32.04 8.69 -0.21
C TRP A 83 -30.81 9.34 0.45
N TRP A 84 -29.67 9.34 -0.25
CA TRP A 84 -28.44 9.99 0.21
C TRP A 84 -28.65 11.49 0.46
N LYS A 85 -29.24 12.21 -0.51
CA LYS A 85 -29.59 13.63 -0.39
C LYS A 85 -30.40 13.92 0.86
N GLY A 86 -31.36 13.06 1.21
CA GLY A 86 -32.16 13.19 2.43
C GLY A 86 -31.30 13.27 3.70
N SER A 87 -30.20 12.52 3.72
CA SER A 87 -29.28 12.41 4.85
C SER A 87 -28.28 13.56 4.95
N VAL A 88 -27.82 14.12 3.81
CA VAL A 88 -26.74 15.12 3.79
C VAL A 88 -27.16 16.53 3.36
N LYS A 89 -28.42 16.77 2.96
CA LYS A 89 -28.88 18.07 2.42
C LYS A 89 -28.58 19.29 3.31
N HIS A 90 -28.44 19.08 4.61
CA HIS A 90 -28.17 20.15 5.59
C HIS A 90 -26.69 20.56 5.62
N LEU A 91 -25.79 19.73 5.08
CA LEU A 91 -24.36 19.97 5.04
C LEU A 91 -23.97 20.89 3.87
N PHE A 92 -24.60 20.71 2.72
CA PHE A 92 -24.27 21.41 1.47
C PHE A 92 -25.15 22.63 1.24
N LYS A 93 -24.65 23.60 0.47
CA LYS A 93 -25.41 24.82 0.11
C LYS A 93 -26.69 24.50 -0.67
N SER A 94 -26.59 23.55 -1.60
CA SER A 94 -27.73 22.99 -2.34
C SER A 94 -27.34 21.67 -3.00
N ILE A 95 -28.32 20.79 -3.20
CA ILE A 95 -28.14 19.53 -3.92
C ILE A 95 -29.29 19.40 -4.91
N GLU A 96 -29.01 19.46 -6.20
CA GLU A 96 -29.98 19.26 -7.27
C GLU A 96 -29.72 17.93 -7.99
N VAL A 97 -30.80 17.25 -8.37
CA VAL A 97 -30.76 16.00 -9.13
C VAL A 97 -31.64 16.18 -10.34
N ARG A 98 -31.08 15.96 -11.53
CA ARG A 98 -31.69 16.27 -12.83
C ARG A 98 -31.52 15.09 -13.78
N GLU A 99 -32.39 15.02 -14.76
CA GLU A 99 -32.24 14.10 -15.88
C GLU A 99 -31.01 14.48 -16.72
N LEU A 100 -30.17 13.49 -17.03
CA LEU A 100 -29.01 13.65 -17.90
C LEU A 100 -29.46 13.95 -19.34
N LYS A 101 -29.18 15.17 -19.81
CA LYS A 101 -29.46 15.63 -21.18
C LYS A 101 -28.26 15.39 -22.10
N GLU A 102 -28.49 15.39 -23.41
CA GLU A 102 -27.45 15.21 -24.44
C GLU A 102 -26.27 16.19 -24.27
N ASN A 103 -26.53 17.49 -24.07
CA ASN A 103 -25.53 18.49 -23.72
C ASN A 103 -25.68 18.97 -22.26
N TRP A 104 -25.51 18.05 -21.32
CA TRP A 104 -25.58 18.37 -19.89
C TRP A 104 -24.43 19.28 -19.42
N TYR A 105 -23.30 19.31 -20.14
CA TYR A 105 -22.16 20.21 -19.85
C TYR A 105 -22.56 21.68 -19.93
N GLU A 106 -23.25 22.08 -21.01
CA GLU A 106 -23.76 23.44 -21.14
C GLU A 106 -24.80 23.75 -20.06
N SER A 107 -25.68 22.77 -19.76
CA SER A 107 -26.67 22.92 -18.69
C SER A 107 -25.99 23.14 -17.33
N ALA A 108 -24.93 22.40 -17.02
CA ALA A 108 -24.14 22.56 -15.80
C ALA A 108 -23.46 23.93 -15.72
N LEU A 109 -22.88 24.41 -16.82
CA LEU A 109 -22.28 25.74 -16.91
C LEU A 109 -23.30 26.86 -16.64
N LEU A 110 -24.46 26.78 -17.28
CA LEU A 110 -25.55 27.75 -17.11
C LEU A 110 -26.10 27.74 -15.67
N ASN A 111 -26.30 26.56 -15.08
CA ASN A 111 -26.72 26.42 -13.68
C ASN A 111 -25.71 27.06 -12.73
N ALA A 112 -24.42 26.76 -12.91
CA ALA A 112 -23.36 27.32 -12.06
C ALA A 112 -23.33 28.85 -12.12
N ARG A 113 -23.49 29.45 -13.31
CA ARG A 113 -23.63 30.89 -13.53
C ARG A 113 -24.89 31.46 -12.88
N GLN A 114 -26.05 30.82 -13.07
CA GLN A 114 -27.32 31.25 -12.47
C GLN A 114 -27.23 31.30 -10.94
N TRP A 115 -26.53 30.34 -10.35
CA TRP A 115 -26.30 30.28 -8.91
C TRP A 115 -25.18 31.19 -8.40
N LYS A 116 -24.55 31.96 -9.30
CA LYS A 116 -23.42 32.86 -9.02
C LYS A 116 -22.26 32.11 -8.36
N SER A 117 -21.97 30.92 -8.87
CA SER A 117 -20.82 30.14 -8.41
C SER A 117 -19.55 30.79 -8.92
N SER A 118 -18.55 30.89 -8.05
CA SER A 118 -17.23 31.40 -8.39
C SER A 118 -16.45 30.41 -9.25
N ARG A 119 -16.68 29.11 -9.04
CA ARG A 119 -15.98 27.99 -9.68
C ARG A 119 -16.96 26.89 -10.10
N LEU A 120 -16.58 26.10 -11.10
CA LEU A 120 -17.31 24.91 -11.55
C LEU A 120 -16.33 23.76 -11.75
N LEU A 121 -16.60 22.60 -11.14
CA LEU A 121 -15.93 21.34 -11.47
C LEU A 121 -16.94 20.43 -12.17
N ILE A 122 -16.62 20.02 -13.40
CA ILE A 122 -17.36 19.02 -14.16
C ILE A 122 -16.67 17.67 -13.94
N LEU A 123 -17.41 16.73 -13.36
CA LEU A 123 -16.93 15.41 -12.99
C LEU A 123 -17.82 14.33 -13.65
N PRO A 124 -17.27 13.43 -14.47
CA PRO A 124 -18.04 12.31 -15.00
C PRO A 124 -18.11 11.17 -13.99
N GLY A 125 -19.10 10.30 -14.13
CA GLY A 125 -19.42 9.26 -13.15
C GLY A 125 -18.40 8.14 -13.06
N ASN A 126 -17.50 8.03 -14.04
CA ASN A 126 -16.38 7.09 -14.10
C ASN A 126 -15.07 7.65 -13.52
N ALA A 127 -15.07 8.89 -13.01
CA ALA A 127 -13.95 9.46 -12.29
C ALA A 127 -13.98 9.04 -10.81
N LEU A 128 -12.99 8.25 -10.40
CA LEU A 128 -12.80 7.81 -9.03
C LEU A 128 -11.90 8.77 -8.27
N VAL A 129 -12.48 9.76 -7.61
CA VAL A 129 -11.74 10.75 -6.80
C VAL A 129 -11.65 10.31 -5.34
N PHE A 130 -10.45 10.37 -4.77
CA PHE A 130 -10.20 10.00 -3.37
C PHE A 130 -9.58 11.11 -2.54
N ASP A 131 -8.88 12.06 -3.17
CA ASP A 131 -8.22 13.13 -2.45
C ASP A 131 -9.26 14.11 -1.85
N PRO A 132 -9.38 14.20 -0.51
CA PRO A 132 -10.30 15.14 0.11
C PRO A 132 -9.91 16.60 -0.17
N LYS A 133 -8.63 16.87 -0.48
CA LYS A 133 -8.10 18.21 -0.72
C LYS A 133 -8.14 18.65 -2.18
N LEU A 134 -8.74 17.86 -3.09
CA LEU A 134 -8.82 18.14 -4.53
C LEU A 134 -9.20 19.61 -4.81
N LEU A 135 -10.27 20.11 -4.20
CA LEU A 135 -10.79 21.45 -4.50
C LEU A 135 -9.83 22.56 -4.06
N ARG A 136 -9.16 22.41 -2.90
CA ARG A 136 -8.16 23.36 -2.41
C ARG A 136 -6.95 23.39 -3.34
N LYS A 137 -6.43 22.21 -3.71
CA LYS A 137 -5.30 22.07 -4.64
C LYS A 137 -5.62 22.64 -6.02
N LEU A 138 -6.83 22.39 -6.53
CA LEU A 138 -7.30 22.97 -7.79
C LEU A 138 -7.34 24.50 -7.76
N ALA A 139 -7.76 25.08 -6.63
CA ALA A 139 -7.79 26.54 -6.45
C ALA A 139 -6.41 27.21 -6.44
N GLU A 140 -5.32 26.47 -6.19
CA GLU A 140 -3.93 26.98 -6.22
C GLU A 140 -3.30 27.00 -7.62
N ASN A 141 -3.98 26.45 -8.63
CA ASN A 141 -3.48 26.45 -10.00
C ASN A 141 -3.58 27.86 -10.60
N LYS A 142 -2.62 28.20 -11.46
CA LYS A 142 -2.57 29.52 -12.11
C LYS A 142 -3.60 29.65 -13.26
N GLY A 143 -3.99 28.52 -13.84
CA GLY A 143 -4.94 28.46 -14.97
C GLY A 143 -6.38 28.74 -14.56
N ASN A 144 -7.12 29.43 -15.43
CA ASN A 144 -8.57 29.59 -15.27
C ASN A 144 -9.36 28.37 -15.73
N VAL A 145 -8.78 27.56 -16.62
CA VAL A 145 -9.27 26.25 -17.06
C VAL A 145 -8.22 25.23 -16.68
N VAL A 146 -8.57 24.29 -15.81
CA VAL A 146 -7.64 23.29 -15.29
C VAL A 146 -8.24 21.90 -15.44
N VAL A 147 -7.46 20.98 -15.97
CA VAL A 147 -7.75 19.56 -16.06
C VAL A 147 -6.92 18.84 -14.99
N PRO A 148 -7.50 18.39 -13.86
CA PRO A 148 -6.82 17.48 -12.95
C PRO A 148 -6.54 16.15 -13.65
N LYS A 149 -5.27 15.71 -13.63
CA LYS A 149 -4.92 14.35 -14.09
C LYS A 149 -5.47 13.31 -13.10
N LEU A 150 -6.25 12.37 -13.62
CA LEU A 150 -6.57 11.13 -12.91
C LEU A 150 -5.71 10.02 -13.52
N ASP A 151 -5.19 9.14 -12.69
CA ASP A 151 -4.29 8.09 -13.14
C ASP A 151 -5.05 6.95 -13.79
N ALA A 152 -4.36 6.20 -14.65
CA ALA A 152 -4.88 4.96 -15.19
C ALA A 152 -4.99 3.90 -14.06
N PRO A 153 -5.93 2.96 -14.16
CA PRO A 153 -6.04 1.86 -13.22
C PRO A 153 -4.76 1.02 -13.17
N SER A 154 -4.32 0.65 -11.96
CA SER A 154 -3.04 -0.01 -11.67
C SER A 154 -2.95 -1.49 -12.08
N TYR A 155 -4.05 -2.09 -12.55
CA TYR A 155 -4.09 -3.47 -13.04
C TYR A 155 -3.81 -3.62 -14.54
N LEU A 156 -3.60 -2.52 -15.27
CA LEU A 156 -3.08 -2.59 -16.63
C LEU A 156 -1.67 -3.19 -16.53
N GLU A 157 -1.55 -4.48 -16.85
CA GLU A 157 -0.31 -5.23 -16.71
C GLU A 157 0.81 -4.55 -17.52
N PRO A 158 2.08 -4.58 -17.05
CA PRO A 158 3.21 -3.99 -17.78
C PRO A 158 3.38 -4.52 -19.22
N ASP A 159 2.84 -5.71 -19.51
CA ASP A 159 2.88 -6.38 -20.82
C ASP A 159 1.65 -6.10 -21.70
N GLN A 160 0.67 -5.31 -21.24
CA GLN A 160 -0.43 -4.85 -22.11
C GLN A 160 -0.12 -3.45 -22.61
N ASP A 161 0.01 -3.33 -23.94
CA ASP A 161 0.22 -2.09 -24.70
C ASP A 161 -0.53 -0.91 -24.07
N VAL A 162 0.23 -0.07 -23.34
CA VAL A 162 -0.21 1.15 -22.66
C VAL A 162 -0.80 2.16 -23.68
N GLU A 163 -0.58 1.95 -24.98
CA GLU A 163 -1.08 2.76 -26.10
C GLU A 163 -2.61 2.82 -26.24
N LYS A 164 -3.39 2.01 -25.51
CA LYS A 164 -4.85 1.91 -25.71
C LYS A 164 -5.72 2.77 -24.79
N VAL A 165 -5.19 3.42 -23.74
CA VAL A 165 -6.04 4.22 -22.86
C VAL A 165 -6.25 5.60 -23.49
N SER A 166 -7.30 5.71 -24.29
CA SER A 166 -7.65 6.85 -25.17
C SER A 166 -7.89 8.20 -24.48
N ASN A 167 -7.70 8.29 -23.15
CA ASN A 167 -7.88 9.50 -22.34
C ASN A 167 -6.79 9.71 -21.28
N VAL A 168 -5.71 8.92 -21.31
CA VAL A 168 -4.53 9.13 -20.48
C VAL A 168 -3.50 9.79 -21.37
N LEU A 169 -3.18 11.05 -21.07
CA LEU A 169 -2.03 11.71 -21.69
C LEU A 169 -0.80 10.85 -21.38
N ASP A 170 -0.06 10.46 -22.43
CA ASP A 170 1.05 9.49 -22.36
C ASP A 170 2.16 10.01 -21.42
N GLU A 171 2.79 9.14 -20.63
CA GLU A 171 3.84 9.55 -19.70
C GLU A 171 5.04 10.20 -20.40
N SER A 172 5.25 9.82 -21.66
CA SER A 172 6.30 10.35 -22.53
C SER A 172 6.00 11.75 -23.11
N ASP A 173 4.75 12.21 -23.04
CA ASP A 173 4.31 13.54 -23.49
C ASP A 173 4.35 14.61 -22.38
N PHE A 174 4.71 14.24 -21.14
CA PHE A 174 4.75 15.18 -20.03
C PHE A 174 6.12 15.84 -19.88
N PRO A 175 6.22 17.17 -19.99
CA PRO A 175 7.41 17.89 -19.54
C PRO A 175 7.56 17.76 -18.01
N GLU A 176 8.78 17.98 -17.48
CA GLU A 176 9.07 18.00 -16.02
C GLU A 176 8.25 19.07 -15.23
N GLU A 177 7.49 19.91 -15.93
CA GLU A 177 6.64 20.95 -15.36
C GLU A 177 5.36 20.39 -14.74
N LYS A 178 5.04 20.83 -13.52
CA LYS A 178 3.84 20.40 -12.77
C LYS A 178 2.50 20.86 -13.40
N GLU A 179 2.57 21.79 -14.34
CA GLU A 179 1.44 22.37 -15.09
C GLU A 179 1.89 22.65 -16.53
N PHE A 180 1.09 22.28 -17.54
CA PHE A 180 1.38 22.59 -18.94
C PHE A 180 0.09 22.84 -19.72
N GLU A 181 0.19 23.64 -20.79
CA GLU A 181 -0.95 24.01 -21.63
C GLU A 181 -1.28 22.90 -22.63
N ILE A 182 -2.57 22.58 -22.80
CA ILE A 182 -3.08 21.55 -23.73
C ILE A 182 -4.06 22.18 -24.72
N GLU A 183 -4.16 21.60 -25.93
CA GLU A 183 -5.05 22.13 -26.97
C GLU A 183 -6.52 21.75 -26.77
N SER A 184 -6.77 20.56 -26.23
CA SER A 184 -8.11 19.99 -26.04
C SER A 184 -8.30 19.55 -24.58
N PRO A 185 -9.38 19.95 -23.90
CA PRO A 185 -9.64 19.53 -22.54
C PRO A 185 -10.09 18.07 -22.50
N ILE A 186 -9.70 17.37 -21.45
CA ILE A 186 -10.29 16.10 -21.03
C ILE A 186 -11.01 16.30 -19.69
N LEU A 187 -11.82 15.32 -19.28
CA LEU A 187 -12.48 15.35 -17.98
C LEU A 187 -11.60 14.67 -16.91
N PRO A 188 -11.67 15.09 -15.63
CA PRO A 188 -12.51 16.17 -15.08
C PRO A 188 -12.05 17.56 -15.52
N LEU A 189 -12.96 18.55 -15.45
CA LEU A 189 -12.68 19.92 -15.91
C LEU A 189 -13.06 20.95 -14.85
N TYR A 190 -12.08 21.72 -14.38
CA TYR A 190 -12.24 22.78 -13.39
C TYR A 190 -12.15 24.17 -14.02
N LEU A 191 -13.16 25.01 -13.77
CA LEU A 191 -13.37 26.30 -14.41
C LEU A 191 -13.48 27.44 -13.39
N SER A 192 -12.78 28.54 -13.67
CA SER A 192 -12.96 29.82 -13.01
C SER A 192 -14.06 30.63 -13.69
N LEU A 193 -15.13 30.98 -12.98
CA LEU A 193 -16.29 31.68 -13.57
C LEU A 193 -16.26 33.20 -13.35
N GLU A 194 -15.39 33.71 -12.49
CA GLU A 194 -15.38 35.13 -12.06
C GLU A 194 -14.47 36.03 -12.90
N TYR A 195 -13.54 35.46 -13.66
CA TYR A 195 -12.65 36.26 -14.50
C TYR A 195 -13.34 36.61 -15.83
N GLU A 196 -12.91 37.69 -16.48
CA GLU A 196 -13.55 38.25 -17.68
C GLU A 196 -13.69 37.25 -18.84
N GLY A 197 -12.70 36.39 -19.05
CA GLY A 197 -12.77 35.35 -20.09
C GLY A 197 -13.82 34.26 -19.80
N GLY A 198 -14.22 34.08 -18.53
CA GLY A 198 -15.16 33.04 -18.11
C GLY A 198 -16.58 33.23 -18.65
N SER A 199 -16.96 34.44 -19.09
CA SER A 199 -18.25 34.67 -19.76
C SER A 199 -18.34 34.05 -21.15
N TYR A 200 -17.19 33.71 -21.76
CA TYR A 200 -17.12 33.17 -23.12
C TYR A 200 -17.12 31.64 -23.16
N TYR A 201 -17.03 30.97 -22.02
CA TYR A 201 -17.20 29.52 -21.95
C TYR A 201 -18.57 29.12 -22.50
N THR A 202 -18.57 28.10 -23.36
CA THR A 202 -19.75 27.42 -23.89
C THR A 202 -19.35 26.01 -24.32
N PHE A 203 -20.24 25.06 -24.08
CA PHE A 203 -20.19 23.69 -24.59
C PHE A 203 -21.20 23.47 -25.73
N ASP A 204 -21.90 24.53 -26.15
CA ASP A 204 -22.87 24.50 -27.25
C ASP A 204 -22.36 25.26 -28.48
N ALA A 205 -22.32 24.57 -29.61
CA ALA A 205 -21.90 25.09 -30.91
C ALA A 205 -22.75 26.29 -31.36
N GLN A 206 -24.04 26.32 -30.99
CA GLN A 206 -24.97 27.39 -31.39
C GLN A 206 -24.62 28.74 -30.76
N ASN A 207 -23.88 28.73 -29.65
CA ASN A 207 -23.41 29.95 -28.99
C ASN A 207 -22.16 30.55 -29.67
N LEU A 208 -21.52 29.84 -30.61
CA LEU A 208 -20.33 30.30 -31.31
C LEU A 208 -20.70 30.92 -32.68
N TYR A 209 -20.39 32.20 -32.85
CA TYR A 209 -20.66 32.89 -34.10
C TYR A 209 -19.86 32.29 -35.28
N ARG A 210 -20.59 31.84 -36.32
CA ARG A 210 -20.05 31.22 -37.54
C ARG A 210 -19.12 30.03 -37.25
N TYR A 211 -19.52 29.17 -36.32
CA TYR A 211 -18.81 27.92 -36.06
C TYR A 211 -19.40 26.80 -36.92
N GLU A 212 -18.55 26.18 -37.73
CA GLU A 212 -18.88 25.05 -38.62
C GLU A 212 -18.06 23.79 -38.23
N GLY A 213 -17.62 23.72 -36.97
CA GLY A 213 -16.80 22.62 -36.45
C GLY A 213 -17.62 21.45 -35.89
N SER A 214 -16.98 20.68 -35.01
CA SER A 214 -17.59 19.54 -34.33
C SER A 214 -18.78 19.93 -33.46
N THR A 215 -19.68 18.99 -33.20
CA THR A 215 -20.77 19.14 -32.22
C THR A 215 -20.42 18.55 -30.86
N ASP A 216 -19.23 17.94 -30.74
CA ASP A 216 -18.71 17.47 -29.46
C ASP A 216 -18.52 18.65 -28.49
N ALA A 217 -19.02 18.48 -27.28
CA ALA A 217 -19.06 19.55 -26.29
C ALA A 217 -17.66 20.01 -25.85
N LEU A 218 -16.70 19.09 -25.70
CA LEU A 218 -15.34 19.42 -25.27
C LEU A 218 -14.56 20.10 -26.40
N GLU A 219 -14.74 19.65 -27.65
CA GLU A 219 -14.17 20.32 -28.82
C GLU A 219 -14.75 21.74 -29.03
N VAL A 220 -16.05 21.91 -28.83
CA VAL A 220 -16.72 23.22 -28.86
C VAL A 220 -16.13 24.13 -27.77
N PHE A 221 -15.97 23.62 -26.55
CA PHE A 221 -15.38 24.37 -25.44
C PHE A 221 -13.92 24.75 -25.72
N ALA A 222 -13.11 23.84 -26.27
CA ALA A 222 -11.75 24.12 -26.69
C ALA A 222 -11.72 25.25 -27.72
N ASN A 223 -12.63 25.22 -28.70
CA ASN A 223 -12.76 26.27 -29.70
C ASN A 223 -13.14 27.62 -29.08
N ALA A 224 -14.06 27.63 -28.12
CA ALA A 224 -14.46 28.82 -27.39
C ALA A 224 -13.26 29.45 -26.64
N CYS A 225 -12.46 28.63 -25.95
CA CYS A 225 -11.24 29.07 -25.28
C CYS A 225 -10.21 29.63 -26.26
N LYS A 226 -9.95 28.92 -27.36
CA LYS A 226 -8.99 29.33 -28.40
C LYS A 226 -9.34 30.67 -29.04
N ARG A 227 -10.62 30.93 -29.34
CA ARG A 227 -11.09 32.21 -29.93
C ARG A 227 -10.84 33.40 -29.01
N MET A 228 -10.79 33.17 -27.71
CA MET A 228 -10.62 34.20 -26.69
C MET A 228 -9.21 34.21 -26.08
N HIS A 229 -8.27 33.44 -26.65
CA HIS A 229 -6.91 33.28 -26.14
C HIS A 229 -6.87 32.85 -24.66
N ILE A 230 -7.78 31.96 -24.27
CA ILE A 230 -7.82 31.35 -22.94
C ILE A 230 -7.05 30.03 -23.00
N GLY A 231 -5.97 29.93 -22.24
CA GLY A 231 -5.20 28.68 -22.11
C GLY A 231 -5.92 27.64 -21.26
N ILE A 232 -5.76 26.37 -21.64
CA ILE A 232 -6.27 25.18 -20.94
C ILE A 232 -5.07 24.46 -20.35
N TYR A 233 -5.07 24.20 -19.04
CA TYR A 233 -3.89 23.64 -18.37
C TYR A 233 -4.18 22.26 -17.78
N ALA A 234 -3.31 21.28 -18.02
CA ALA A 234 -3.30 20.03 -17.29
C ALA A 234 -2.45 20.18 -16.01
N SER A 235 -2.94 19.64 -14.88
CA SER A 235 -2.25 19.70 -13.59
C SER A 235 -1.84 18.31 -13.12
N GLN A 236 -0.53 18.13 -12.90
CA GLN A 236 0.07 16.91 -12.32
C GLN A 236 0.61 17.13 -10.90
N ARG A 237 0.19 18.23 -10.25
CA ARG A 237 0.69 18.59 -8.91
C ARG A 237 0.44 17.52 -7.83
N SER A 238 -0.52 16.61 -8.03
CA SER A 238 -0.92 15.62 -7.03
C SER A 238 -1.66 14.45 -7.67
N PHE A 239 -1.60 13.30 -7.01
CA PHE A 239 -2.54 12.20 -7.23
C PHE A 239 -3.92 12.58 -6.69
N TYR A 240 -4.94 12.54 -7.55
CA TYR A 240 -6.32 12.86 -7.18
C TYR A 240 -7.24 11.64 -7.15
N GLY A 241 -6.90 10.60 -7.92
CA GLY A 241 -7.73 9.42 -8.12
C GLY A 241 -7.51 8.74 -9.46
N TYR A 242 -8.42 7.85 -9.85
CA TYR A 242 -8.32 7.04 -11.06
C TYR A 242 -9.41 7.38 -12.09
N TRP A 243 -9.06 7.24 -13.37
CA TRP A 243 -10.00 7.24 -14.49
C TRP A 243 -10.37 5.81 -14.86
N LEU A 244 -11.66 5.47 -14.85
CA LEU A 244 -12.13 4.17 -15.35
C LEU A 244 -12.63 4.32 -16.79
N GLU A 245 -11.99 3.61 -17.72
CA GLU A 245 -12.43 3.61 -19.11
C GLU A 245 -13.77 2.87 -19.25
N PRO A 246 -14.81 3.50 -19.83
CA PRO A 246 -16.10 2.84 -20.04
C PRO A 246 -15.95 1.56 -20.87
N GLN A 247 -16.63 0.51 -20.44
CA GLN A 247 -16.63 -0.79 -21.10
C GLN A 247 -17.82 -0.93 -22.05
N GLU A 248 -17.81 -2.02 -22.83
CA GLU A 248 -18.87 -2.32 -23.81
C GLU A 248 -20.27 -2.40 -23.18
N ASN A 249 -20.36 -2.74 -21.89
CA ASN A 249 -21.61 -2.83 -21.16
C ASN A 249 -21.43 -2.62 -19.65
N LEU A 250 -22.57 -2.40 -18.98
CA LEU A 250 -22.63 -2.08 -17.55
C LEU A 250 -22.13 -3.23 -16.63
N GLU A 251 -22.17 -4.48 -17.08
CA GLU A 251 -21.65 -5.60 -16.29
C GLU A 251 -20.11 -5.61 -16.32
N ALA A 252 -19.53 -5.39 -17.50
CA ALA A 252 -18.08 -5.23 -17.66
C ALA A 252 -17.55 -4.03 -16.86
N ASP A 253 -18.26 -2.89 -16.86
CA ASP A 253 -17.94 -1.74 -16.01
C ASP A 253 -17.91 -2.11 -14.52
N ARG A 254 -18.92 -2.87 -14.07
CA ARG A 254 -19.00 -3.32 -12.67
C ARG A 254 -17.84 -4.25 -12.32
N TRP A 255 -17.47 -5.15 -13.22
CA TRP A 255 -16.33 -6.04 -13.00
C TRP A 255 -15.02 -5.27 -12.92
N MET A 256 -14.73 -4.44 -13.92
CA MET A 256 -13.56 -3.57 -13.93
C MET A 256 -13.44 -2.78 -12.62
N PHE A 257 -14.54 -2.17 -12.19
CA PHE A 257 -14.57 -1.39 -10.98
C PHE A 257 -14.21 -2.21 -9.74
N ARG A 258 -14.78 -3.41 -9.61
CA ARG A 258 -14.46 -4.31 -8.48
C ARG A 258 -12.98 -4.66 -8.48
N TYR A 259 -12.39 -4.97 -9.62
CA TYR A 259 -10.95 -5.25 -9.67
C TYR A 259 -10.11 -4.03 -9.29
N GLN A 260 -10.49 -2.82 -9.70
CA GLN A 260 -9.79 -1.61 -9.27
C GLN A 260 -9.85 -1.41 -7.75
N ILE A 261 -11.04 -1.57 -7.15
CA ILE A 261 -11.21 -1.46 -5.70
C ILE A 261 -10.43 -2.55 -4.96
N ALA A 262 -10.48 -3.79 -5.45
CA ALA A 262 -9.71 -4.89 -4.89
C ALA A 262 -8.21 -4.59 -4.91
N ASP A 263 -7.69 -4.07 -6.02
CA ASP A 263 -6.29 -3.70 -6.15
C ASP A 263 -5.89 -2.57 -5.20
N MET A 264 -6.71 -1.52 -5.11
CA MET A 264 -6.51 -0.42 -4.16
C MET A 264 -6.51 -0.90 -2.70
N ILE A 265 -7.44 -1.78 -2.33
CA ILE A 265 -7.47 -2.38 -0.99
C ILE A 265 -6.19 -3.17 -0.74
N ALA A 266 -5.77 -3.97 -1.72
CA ALA A 266 -4.53 -4.73 -1.62
C ALA A 266 -3.31 -3.82 -1.41
N MET A 267 -3.19 -2.72 -2.17
CA MET A 267 -2.03 -1.82 -2.09
C MET A 267 -2.01 -0.94 -0.85
N ASN A 268 -3.14 -0.32 -0.54
CA ASN A 268 -3.22 0.79 0.40
C ASN A 268 -3.97 0.43 1.69
N GLY A 269 -4.61 -0.74 1.74
CA GLY A 269 -5.51 -1.12 2.83
C GLY A 269 -6.89 -0.46 2.68
N ALA A 270 -7.92 -1.13 3.20
CA ALA A 270 -9.30 -0.72 2.96
C ALA A 270 -9.76 0.55 3.69
N GLN A 271 -9.02 1.01 4.70
CA GLN A 271 -9.36 2.25 5.42
C GLN A 271 -9.16 3.51 4.56
N THR A 272 -8.50 3.37 3.40
CA THR A 272 -8.19 4.48 2.48
C THR A 272 -9.33 4.85 1.53
N LEU A 273 -10.36 4.01 1.42
CA LEU A 273 -11.47 4.24 0.50
C LEU A 273 -12.58 5.06 1.17
N PRO A 274 -12.99 6.21 0.59
CA PRO A 274 -14.03 7.06 1.15
C PRO A 274 -15.41 6.45 0.83
N ILE A 275 -15.91 5.59 1.71
CA ILE A 275 -17.22 4.95 1.55
C ILE A 275 -18.29 5.81 2.23
N SER A 276 -19.42 6.05 1.54
CA SER A 276 -20.54 6.79 2.11
C SER A 276 -21.06 6.13 3.39
N GLN A 277 -21.41 6.97 4.37
CA GLN A 277 -22.02 6.52 5.61
C GLN A 277 -23.42 5.92 5.36
N THR A 278 -24.13 6.44 4.35
CA THR A 278 -25.53 6.10 4.07
C THR A 278 -25.67 5.08 2.94
N VAL A 279 -24.88 5.22 1.88
CA VAL A 279 -24.94 4.34 0.70
C VAL A 279 -23.74 3.39 0.73
N LYS A 280 -24.00 2.12 1.05
CA LYS A 280 -22.95 1.10 1.14
C LYS A 280 -22.72 0.41 -0.21
N PRO A 281 -21.47 -0.01 -0.50
CA PRO A 281 -21.17 -0.76 -1.70
C PRO A 281 -21.96 -2.06 -1.75
N ILE A 282 -22.38 -2.45 -2.96
CA ILE A 282 -23.10 -3.70 -3.19
C ILE A 282 -22.09 -4.75 -3.63
N TYR A 283 -21.89 -5.75 -2.78
CA TYR A 283 -21.02 -6.89 -3.08
C TYR A 283 -21.75 -7.95 -3.92
N PRO A 284 -21.03 -8.64 -4.81
CA PRO A 284 -21.57 -9.82 -5.50
C PRO A 284 -21.95 -10.94 -4.51
N GLU A 285 -22.82 -11.84 -4.97
CA GLU A 285 -23.10 -13.07 -4.23
C GLU A 285 -21.80 -13.89 -4.11
N LYS A 286 -21.52 -14.36 -2.89
CA LYS A 286 -20.31 -15.13 -2.64
C LYS A 286 -20.45 -16.53 -3.23
N SER A 287 -19.41 -17.02 -3.89
CA SER A 287 -19.36 -18.40 -4.39
C SER A 287 -17.98 -19.01 -4.22
N LYS A 288 -17.93 -20.34 -4.18
CA LYS A 288 -16.66 -21.09 -4.18
C LYS A 288 -16.12 -21.39 -5.57
N LEU A 289 -16.58 -20.70 -6.62
CA LEU A 289 -16.08 -20.84 -8.01
C LEU A 289 -16.10 -22.29 -8.55
N GLY A 290 -17.04 -23.10 -8.06
CA GLY A 290 -17.14 -24.52 -8.40
C GLY A 290 -16.13 -25.44 -7.72
N PHE A 291 -15.51 -25.02 -6.61
CA PHE A 291 -14.66 -25.82 -5.72
C PHE A 291 -15.40 -26.20 -4.44
N ASP A 292 -14.93 -27.23 -3.74
CA ASP A 292 -15.52 -27.66 -2.47
C ASP A 292 -15.20 -26.68 -1.33
N GLN A 293 -13.98 -26.13 -1.36
CA GLN A 293 -13.48 -25.15 -0.40
C GLN A 293 -12.41 -24.26 -1.03
N ILE A 294 -12.38 -23.00 -0.59
CA ILE A 294 -11.28 -22.06 -0.83
C ILE A 294 -10.70 -21.71 0.53
N TYR A 295 -9.40 -21.91 0.72
CA TYR A 295 -8.68 -21.58 1.95
C TYR A 295 -7.82 -20.34 1.75
N VAL A 296 -7.74 -19.50 2.78
CA VAL A 296 -6.79 -18.39 2.86
C VAL A 296 -5.92 -18.61 4.10
N ILE A 297 -4.61 -18.78 3.91
CA ILE A 297 -3.65 -18.99 4.99
C ILE A 297 -3.30 -17.63 5.57
N ASN A 298 -3.50 -17.45 6.87
CA ASN A 298 -3.16 -16.22 7.58
C ASN A 298 -2.64 -16.55 8.99
N LEU A 299 -1.58 -15.85 9.41
CA LEU A 299 -1.11 -15.86 10.79
C LEU A 299 -2.07 -15.06 11.66
N GLU A 300 -2.54 -15.63 12.77
CA GLU A 300 -3.56 -15.01 13.65
C GLU A 300 -3.14 -13.61 14.15
N LYS A 301 -1.84 -13.38 14.35
CA LYS A 301 -1.28 -12.08 14.75
C LYS A 301 -1.30 -11.00 13.66
N ARG A 302 -1.48 -11.38 12.38
CA ARG A 302 -1.48 -10.49 11.20
C ARG A 302 -2.90 -10.06 10.83
N THR A 303 -3.54 -9.35 11.74
CA THR A 303 -4.92 -8.87 11.57
C THR A 303 -5.07 -7.91 10.41
N GLU A 304 -4.04 -7.12 10.10
CA GLU A 304 -4.00 -6.17 9.01
C GLU A 304 -3.98 -6.83 7.62
N LYS A 305 -3.19 -7.92 7.47
CA LYS A 305 -3.15 -8.72 6.23
C LYS A 305 -4.47 -9.45 6.03
N ARG A 306 -5.02 -9.98 7.12
CA ARG A 306 -6.33 -10.61 7.15
C ARG A 306 -7.45 -9.67 6.68
N GLU A 307 -7.60 -8.50 7.30
CA GLU A 307 -8.65 -7.54 6.95
C GLU A 307 -8.56 -7.13 5.47
N ARG A 308 -7.34 -7.00 4.94
CA ARG A 308 -7.08 -6.68 3.54
C ARG A 308 -7.59 -7.78 2.61
N VAL A 309 -7.11 -9.01 2.76
CA VAL A 309 -7.52 -10.12 1.88
C VAL A 309 -9.01 -10.43 2.00
N GLU A 310 -9.58 -10.31 3.21
CA GLU A 310 -11.01 -10.49 3.44
C GLU A 310 -11.83 -9.50 2.59
N LYS A 311 -11.46 -8.21 2.59
CA LYS A 311 -12.16 -7.19 1.81
C LYS A 311 -11.91 -7.30 0.31
N VAL A 312 -10.73 -7.75 -0.11
CA VAL A 312 -10.42 -8.05 -1.53
C VAL A 312 -11.35 -9.15 -2.05
N LEU A 313 -11.41 -10.28 -1.35
CA LEU A 313 -12.19 -11.45 -1.77
C LEU A 313 -13.70 -11.21 -1.64
N ASP A 314 -14.15 -10.51 -0.61
CA ASP A 314 -15.55 -10.11 -0.45
C ASP A 314 -16.01 -9.18 -1.58
N ASN A 315 -15.15 -8.24 -1.98
CA ASN A 315 -15.42 -7.34 -3.10
C ASN A 315 -15.52 -8.07 -4.45
N LEU A 316 -14.81 -9.20 -4.59
CA LEU A 316 -14.81 -10.04 -5.78
C LEU A 316 -15.83 -11.19 -5.72
N GLY A 317 -16.55 -11.38 -4.62
CA GLY A 317 -17.60 -12.41 -4.49
C GLY A 317 -17.06 -13.81 -4.28
N VAL A 318 -15.88 -13.93 -3.67
CA VAL A 318 -15.26 -15.22 -3.38
C VAL A 318 -15.66 -15.66 -1.97
N GLU A 319 -16.23 -16.84 -1.85
CA GLU A 319 -16.46 -17.51 -0.56
C GLU A 319 -15.21 -18.29 -0.18
N TYR A 320 -14.68 -18.05 1.02
CA TYR A 320 -13.46 -18.67 1.53
C TYR A 320 -13.55 -18.99 3.02
N GLN A 321 -12.58 -19.75 3.50
CA GLN A 321 -12.34 -20.04 4.91
C GLN A 321 -10.92 -19.61 5.29
N ILE A 322 -10.79 -18.83 6.36
CA ILE A 322 -9.47 -18.52 6.93
C ILE A 322 -8.91 -19.78 7.57
N PHE A 323 -7.73 -20.20 7.13
CA PHE A 323 -6.94 -21.25 7.74
C PHE A 323 -5.89 -20.61 8.65
N ARG A 324 -5.91 -20.95 9.94
CA ARG A 324 -4.94 -20.45 10.91
C ARG A 324 -3.56 -21.03 10.60
N ALA A 325 -2.65 -20.18 10.13
CA ALA A 325 -1.28 -20.56 9.84
C ALA A 325 -0.51 -20.94 11.12
N PHE A 326 0.48 -21.81 10.96
CA PHE A 326 1.37 -22.21 12.04
C PHE A 326 2.53 -21.23 12.20
N GLU A 327 2.80 -20.85 13.45
CA GLU A 327 3.96 -20.05 13.78
C GLU A 327 5.23 -20.91 13.80
N GLY A 328 6.16 -20.62 12.91
CA GLY A 328 7.41 -21.33 12.74
C GLY A 328 8.20 -21.53 14.04
N ASP A 329 8.39 -20.45 14.79
CA ASP A 329 9.18 -20.46 16.02
C ASP A 329 8.58 -21.40 17.08
N GLN A 330 7.25 -21.50 17.14
CA GLN A 330 6.57 -22.40 18.08
C GLN A 330 6.74 -23.87 17.65
N LEU A 331 6.76 -24.14 16.34
CA LEU A 331 6.96 -25.50 15.81
C LEU A 331 8.38 -26.01 16.04
N VAL A 332 9.39 -25.21 15.68
CA VAL A 332 10.81 -25.61 15.77
C VAL A 332 11.21 -25.90 17.23
N ASN A 333 10.65 -25.15 18.18
CA ASN A 333 10.91 -25.35 19.61
C ASN A 333 10.09 -26.50 20.23
N ASN A 334 9.11 -27.05 19.53
CA ASN A 334 8.23 -28.08 20.07
C ASN A 334 8.80 -29.50 19.83
N LYS A 335 9.42 -30.05 20.88
CA LYS A 335 10.01 -31.41 20.86
C LYS A 335 9.02 -32.55 20.57
N SER A 336 7.71 -32.32 20.65
CA SER A 336 6.70 -33.34 20.32
C SER A 336 6.50 -33.52 18.82
N ILE A 337 6.89 -32.54 18.00
CA ILE A 337 6.77 -32.61 16.54
C ILE A 337 8.13 -33.05 15.98
N LYS A 338 8.16 -34.23 15.36
CA LYS A 338 9.37 -34.74 14.71
C LYS A 338 9.43 -34.25 13.28
N ILE A 339 10.31 -33.29 13.03
CA ILE A 339 10.63 -32.77 11.70
C ILE A 339 12.08 -33.14 11.40
N ASN A 340 12.29 -33.90 10.34
CA ASN A 340 13.62 -34.25 9.86
C ASN A 340 13.94 -33.38 8.64
N TYR A 341 14.85 -32.43 8.82
CA TYR A 341 15.35 -31.60 7.72
C TYR A 341 16.26 -32.41 6.80
N MET A 342 16.22 -32.12 5.50
CA MET A 342 17.12 -32.73 4.54
C MET A 342 18.58 -32.32 4.85
N LYS A 343 19.45 -33.29 5.12
CA LYS A 343 20.83 -33.08 5.65
C LYS A 343 21.70 -32.13 4.83
N ASN A 344 21.52 -32.09 3.51
CA ASN A 344 22.31 -31.28 2.58
C ASN A 344 21.50 -30.12 1.98
N TYR A 345 20.33 -29.80 2.53
CA TYR A 345 19.57 -28.66 2.04
C TYR A 345 20.29 -27.36 2.38
N LYS A 346 20.51 -26.56 1.35
CA LYS A 346 20.97 -25.17 1.46
C LYS A 346 20.15 -24.36 0.46
N ASP A 347 19.51 -23.30 0.93
CA ASP A 347 18.82 -22.35 0.07
C ASP A 347 19.71 -21.97 -1.14
N PRO A 348 19.22 -22.06 -2.39
CA PRO A 348 20.00 -21.74 -3.58
C PRO A 348 20.63 -20.34 -3.56
N PHE A 349 20.00 -19.37 -2.92
CA PHE A 349 20.44 -17.97 -2.93
C PHE A 349 21.40 -17.65 -1.78
N HIS A 350 21.04 -17.96 -0.54
CA HIS A 350 21.80 -17.56 0.66
C HIS A 350 22.65 -18.69 1.25
N GLN A 351 22.60 -19.90 0.69
CA GLN A 351 23.40 -21.06 1.13
C GLN A 351 23.21 -21.44 2.60
N ARG A 352 22.01 -21.21 3.14
CA ARG A 352 21.63 -21.44 4.55
C ARG A 352 20.64 -22.60 4.72
N THR A 353 20.48 -23.09 5.94
CA THR A 353 19.39 -24.01 6.32
C THR A 353 18.03 -23.27 6.34
N MET A 354 16.95 -24.02 6.55
CA MET A 354 15.59 -23.45 6.57
C MET A 354 15.40 -22.43 7.71
N LYS A 355 14.58 -21.40 7.49
CA LYS A 355 14.08 -20.51 8.54
C LYS A 355 12.87 -21.13 9.23
N ALA A 356 12.64 -20.76 10.48
CA ALA A 356 11.46 -21.20 11.23
C ALA A 356 10.15 -20.85 10.49
N GLY A 357 10.06 -19.65 9.90
CA GLY A 357 8.89 -19.22 9.12
C GLY A 357 8.63 -20.10 7.89
N GLU A 358 9.67 -20.57 7.20
CA GLU A 358 9.54 -21.52 6.08
C GLU A 358 8.94 -22.86 6.55
N VAL A 359 9.29 -23.29 7.77
CA VAL A 359 8.69 -24.48 8.41
C VAL A 359 7.21 -24.26 8.72
N GLY A 360 6.86 -23.08 9.25
CA GLY A 360 5.47 -22.70 9.53
C GLY A 360 4.60 -22.63 8.27
N CYS A 361 5.13 -22.06 7.19
CA CYS A 361 4.49 -22.02 5.88
C CYS A 361 4.21 -23.43 5.35
N PHE A 362 5.24 -24.29 5.29
CA PHE A 362 5.08 -25.66 4.84
C PHE A 362 4.04 -26.42 5.69
N MET A 363 4.11 -26.30 7.02
CA MET A 363 3.18 -26.99 7.90
C MET A 363 1.73 -26.55 7.65
N SER A 364 1.51 -25.27 7.38
CA SER A 364 0.18 -24.75 7.07
C SER A 364 -0.41 -25.39 5.81
N HIS A 365 0.38 -25.51 4.73
CA HIS A 365 -0.05 -26.21 3.52
C HIS A 365 -0.25 -27.72 3.73
N LEU A 366 0.67 -28.37 4.46
CA LEU A 366 0.56 -29.81 4.75
C LEU A 366 -0.73 -30.14 5.51
N LYS A 367 -1.13 -29.31 6.48
CA LYS A 367 -2.41 -29.49 7.20
C LYS A 367 -3.62 -29.30 6.31
N ILE A 368 -3.59 -28.37 5.36
CA ILE A 368 -4.67 -28.25 4.37
C ILE A 368 -4.74 -29.52 3.51
N TRP A 369 -3.62 -30.09 3.08
CA TRP A 369 -3.63 -31.35 2.32
C TRP A 369 -4.19 -32.52 3.13
N GLU A 370 -3.85 -32.62 4.42
CA GLU A 370 -4.44 -33.58 5.34
C GLU A 370 -5.97 -33.40 5.44
N GLU A 371 -6.45 -32.16 5.55
CA GLU A 371 -7.88 -31.83 5.60
C GLU A 371 -8.62 -32.20 4.31
N VAL A 372 -8.04 -31.90 3.14
CA VAL A 372 -8.56 -32.28 1.82
C VAL A 372 -8.77 -33.79 1.74
N VAL A 373 -7.79 -34.58 2.17
CA VAL A 373 -7.87 -36.04 2.13
C VAL A 373 -8.85 -36.58 3.18
N ALA A 374 -8.80 -36.07 4.41
CA ALA A 374 -9.67 -36.51 5.50
C ALA A 374 -11.16 -36.26 5.19
N ASN A 375 -11.47 -35.09 4.62
CA ASN A 375 -12.83 -34.69 4.27
C ASN A 375 -13.26 -35.09 2.86
N LYS A 376 -12.38 -35.74 2.09
CA LYS A 376 -12.63 -36.17 0.70
C LYS A 376 -13.08 -35.03 -0.22
N LEU A 377 -12.46 -33.85 -0.06
CA LEU A 377 -12.70 -32.71 -0.94
C LEU A 377 -12.08 -33.02 -2.30
N GLU A 378 -12.88 -32.97 -3.37
CA GLU A 378 -12.45 -33.32 -4.73
C GLU A 378 -11.41 -32.33 -5.25
N LYS A 379 -11.64 -31.04 -5.02
CA LYS A 379 -10.73 -29.95 -5.40
C LYS A 379 -10.93 -28.71 -4.54
N VAL A 380 -9.82 -28.08 -4.20
CA VAL A 380 -9.79 -26.85 -3.40
C VAL A 380 -8.85 -25.81 -4.01
N ILE A 381 -9.05 -24.55 -3.62
CA ILE A 381 -8.05 -23.48 -3.83
C ILE A 381 -7.41 -23.16 -2.48
N VAL A 382 -6.11 -22.89 -2.51
CA VAL A 382 -5.35 -22.35 -1.38
C VAL A 382 -4.74 -21.03 -1.81
N PHE A 383 -5.01 -19.97 -1.05
CA PHE A 383 -4.40 -18.65 -1.17
C PHE A 383 -3.59 -18.32 0.08
N GLU A 384 -2.56 -17.49 -0.06
CA GLU A 384 -1.92 -16.75 1.04
C GLU A 384 -2.67 -15.42 1.29
N ASP A 385 -2.30 -14.70 2.37
CA ASP A 385 -2.99 -13.48 2.81
C ASP A 385 -2.48 -12.18 2.16
N ASP A 386 -1.40 -12.24 1.38
CA ASP A 386 -0.74 -11.11 0.74
C ASP A 386 -0.86 -11.16 -0.79
N ILE A 387 -2.09 -11.39 -1.27
CA ILE A 387 -2.41 -11.47 -2.70
C ILE A 387 -3.07 -10.21 -3.26
N ARG A 388 -2.75 -9.92 -4.53
CA ARG A 388 -3.55 -9.11 -5.46
C ARG A 388 -4.24 -10.04 -6.43
N VAL A 389 -5.43 -9.66 -6.90
CA VAL A 389 -6.14 -10.42 -7.94
C VAL A 389 -6.15 -9.61 -9.23
N SER A 390 -5.59 -10.20 -10.28
CA SER A 390 -5.59 -9.65 -11.64
C SER A 390 -7.00 -9.35 -12.17
N ASN A 391 -7.10 -8.40 -13.10
CA ASN A 391 -8.37 -8.13 -13.77
C ASN A 391 -8.88 -9.39 -14.50
N GLY A 392 -10.18 -9.68 -14.35
CA GLY A 392 -10.81 -10.88 -14.88
C GLY A 392 -10.30 -12.20 -14.27
N GLY A 393 -9.46 -12.16 -13.22
CA GLY A 393 -8.85 -13.36 -12.64
C GLY A 393 -9.86 -14.40 -12.15
N ILE A 394 -10.96 -13.96 -11.52
CA ILE A 394 -12.03 -14.86 -11.06
C ILE A 394 -12.74 -15.53 -12.23
N GLN A 395 -13.07 -14.77 -13.28
CA GLN A 395 -13.66 -15.31 -14.50
C GLN A 395 -12.74 -16.36 -15.14
N ARG A 396 -11.42 -16.11 -15.17
CA ARG A 396 -10.46 -17.08 -15.71
C ARG A 396 -10.40 -18.38 -14.91
N ILE A 397 -10.57 -18.33 -13.58
CA ILE A 397 -10.73 -19.54 -12.75
C ILE A 397 -11.99 -20.31 -13.15
N GLU A 398 -13.14 -19.65 -13.27
CA GLU A 398 -14.40 -20.30 -13.63
C GLU A 398 -14.33 -20.93 -15.02
N GLU A 399 -13.77 -20.20 -15.98
CA GLU A 399 -13.53 -20.67 -17.34
C GLU A 399 -12.62 -21.89 -17.39
N LEU A 400 -11.54 -21.88 -16.61
CA LEU A 400 -10.63 -23.02 -16.47
C LEU A 400 -11.35 -24.23 -15.87
N VAL A 401 -12.16 -24.03 -14.83
CA VAL A 401 -12.93 -25.12 -14.21
C VAL A 401 -13.85 -25.80 -15.22
N ASP A 402 -14.49 -25.03 -16.11
CA ASP A 402 -15.34 -25.58 -17.16
C ASP A 402 -14.56 -26.32 -18.24
N ASP A 403 -13.39 -25.81 -18.63
CA ASP A 403 -12.51 -26.44 -19.62
C ASP A 403 -11.94 -27.76 -19.10
N LEU A 404 -11.54 -27.82 -17.83
CA LEU A 404 -11.07 -29.05 -17.16
C LEU A 404 -12.18 -30.11 -17.07
N LYS A 405 -13.43 -29.70 -16.82
CA LYS A 405 -14.59 -30.63 -16.82
C LYS A 405 -14.85 -31.21 -18.21
N LYS A 406 -14.75 -30.39 -19.27
CA LYS A 406 -15.00 -30.80 -20.66
C LYS A 406 -13.90 -31.72 -21.18
N SER A 407 -12.64 -31.33 -21.02
CA SER A 407 -11.47 -32.09 -21.48
C SER A 407 -11.25 -33.38 -20.68
N LYS A 408 -11.73 -33.45 -19.43
CA LYS A 408 -11.47 -34.55 -18.48
C LYS A 408 -9.98 -34.83 -18.31
N MET A 409 -9.15 -33.81 -18.51
CA MET A 409 -7.70 -33.95 -18.39
C MET A 409 -7.33 -34.22 -16.92
N PRO A 410 -6.47 -35.21 -16.63
CA PRO A 410 -6.00 -35.43 -15.28
C PRO A 410 -5.03 -34.31 -14.85
N TRP A 411 -5.33 -33.67 -13.72
CA TRP A 411 -4.48 -32.67 -13.08
C TRP A 411 -4.44 -32.92 -11.56
N ASP A 412 -3.32 -32.58 -10.94
CA ASP A 412 -3.10 -32.73 -9.50
C ASP A 412 -2.93 -31.36 -8.83
N LEU A 413 -2.23 -30.42 -9.48
CA LEU A 413 -2.00 -29.06 -8.98
C LEU A 413 -1.99 -28.04 -10.15
N ILE A 414 -2.58 -26.87 -9.96
CA ILE A 414 -2.51 -25.76 -10.93
C ILE A 414 -2.17 -24.48 -10.18
N TYR A 415 -1.05 -23.84 -10.53
CA TYR A 415 -0.70 -22.54 -9.94
C TYR A 415 -1.63 -21.44 -10.44
N LEU A 416 -2.12 -20.61 -9.51
CA LEU A 416 -2.89 -19.40 -9.77
C LEU A 416 -2.01 -18.15 -9.74
N GLY A 417 -0.89 -18.19 -9.02
CA GLY A 417 0.15 -17.17 -9.02
C GLY A 417 1.48 -17.80 -8.62
N ARG A 418 2.56 -17.42 -9.29
CA ARG A 418 3.91 -18.00 -9.09
C ARG A 418 5.00 -17.07 -9.60
N LYS A 419 6.24 -17.36 -9.21
CA LYS A 419 7.45 -16.82 -9.85
C LYS A 419 8.07 -17.89 -10.74
N LEU A 420 8.18 -17.62 -12.05
CA LEU A 420 8.95 -18.47 -12.95
C LEU A 420 10.45 -18.19 -12.73
N ASN A 421 11.19 -19.20 -12.28
CA ASN A 421 12.61 -19.03 -11.93
C ASN A 421 13.55 -19.19 -13.11
N ASP A 422 13.14 -19.91 -14.16
CA ASP A 422 13.89 -20.02 -15.42
C ASP A 422 13.09 -19.34 -16.55
N PRO A 423 13.38 -18.07 -16.87
CA PRO A 423 12.68 -17.36 -17.95
C PRO A 423 12.98 -17.94 -19.34
N ASN A 424 14.03 -18.75 -19.50
CA ASN A 424 14.34 -19.42 -20.77
C ASN A 424 13.59 -20.74 -20.95
N GLN A 425 12.94 -21.24 -19.88
CA GLN A 425 12.18 -22.46 -19.95
C GLN A 425 10.87 -22.22 -20.74
N LYS A 426 10.75 -22.87 -21.90
CA LYS A 426 9.54 -22.80 -22.71
C LYS A 426 8.39 -23.54 -22.06
N GLU A 427 7.27 -22.84 -21.93
CA GLU A 427 5.97 -23.40 -21.57
C GLU A 427 5.04 -23.40 -22.78
N PHE A 428 4.13 -24.37 -22.82
CA PHE A 428 3.23 -24.58 -23.94
C PHE A 428 1.78 -24.56 -23.48
N TRP A 429 0.90 -24.04 -24.33
CA TRP A 429 -0.54 -24.12 -24.15
C TRP A 429 -1.01 -25.58 -24.11
N VAL A 430 -1.88 -25.88 -23.15
CA VAL A 430 -2.53 -27.19 -23.06
C VAL A 430 -3.75 -27.20 -23.99
N PRO A 431 -3.87 -28.17 -24.91
CA PRO A 431 -5.00 -28.24 -25.83
C PRO A 431 -6.35 -28.27 -25.10
N GLU A 432 -7.39 -27.72 -25.74
CA GLU A 432 -8.79 -27.67 -25.23
C GLU A 432 -8.98 -26.87 -23.94
N ASN A 433 -7.99 -26.07 -23.52
CA ASN A 433 -8.07 -25.19 -22.35
C ASN A 433 -7.69 -23.77 -22.75
N ARG A 434 -8.51 -22.78 -22.34
CA ARG A 434 -8.28 -21.36 -22.69
C ARG A 434 -7.12 -20.72 -21.95
N HIS A 435 -6.91 -21.10 -20.69
CA HIS A 435 -6.01 -20.40 -19.76
C HIS A 435 -4.94 -21.31 -19.16
N LEU A 436 -4.64 -22.47 -19.75
CA LEU A 436 -3.77 -23.47 -19.10
C LEU A 436 -2.47 -23.71 -19.87
N THR A 437 -1.35 -23.68 -19.16
CA THR A 437 -0.02 -23.97 -19.71
C THR A 437 0.68 -25.11 -18.96
N THR A 438 1.63 -25.77 -19.64
CA THR A 438 2.61 -26.63 -18.97
C THR A 438 3.47 -25.80 -18.02
N ILE A 439 4.00 -26.43 -16.96
CA ILE A 439 4.78 -25.71 -15.94
C ILE A 439 6.29 -25.96 -16.01
N GLY A 440 7.06 -24.88 -15.79
CA GLY A 440 8.50 -24.89 -15.53
C GLY A 440 8.89 -24.83 -14.05
N TYR A 441 10.19 -24.68 -13.76
CA TYR A 441 10.65 -24.52 -12.38
C TYR A 441 10.11 -23.21 -11.78
N SER A 442 9.28 -23.32 -10.75
CA SER A 442 8.47 -22.22 -10.24
C SER A 442 8.49 -22.15 -8.73
N TYR A 443 8.54 -20.93 -8.20
CA TYR A 443 8.44 -20.60 -6.78
C TYR A 443 7.11 -19.94 -6.43
N TRP A 444 6.95 -19.73 -5.13
CA TRP A 444 5.82 -19.12 -4.43
C TRP A 444 4.59 -20.01 -4.34
N THR A 445 3.88 -19.87 -3.24
CA THR A 445 2.62 -20.57 -2.93
C THR A 445 1.46 -19.60 -2.70
N LEU A 446 1.60 -18.37 -3.22
CA LEU A 446 0.60 -17.28 -3.18
C LEU A 446 -0.82 -17.76 -3.48
N GLY A 447 -0.97 -18.61 -4.51
CA GLY A 447 -2.24 -19.23 -4.83
C GLY A 447 -2.10 -20.44 -5.74
N TYR A 448 -2.79 -21.53 -5.41
CA TYR A 448 -2.90 -22.71 -6.27
C TYR A 448 -4.19 -23.49 -6.06
N MET A 449 -4.60 -24.23 -7.10
CA MET A 449 -5.62 -25.26 -7.05
C MET A 449 -4.97 -26.61 -6.77
N ILE A 450 -5.59 -27.45 -5.94
CA ILE A 450 -5.14 -28.84 -5.71
C ILE A 450 -6.32 -29.80 -5.73
N SER A 451 -6.13 -30.95 -6.37
CA SER A 451 -7.12 -32.03 -6.38
C SER A 451 -6.91 -32.98 -5.20
N TYR A 452 -7.96 -33.74 -4.84
CA TYR A 452 -7.86 -34.83 -3.85
C TYR A 452 -6.67 -35.76 -4.12
N LYS A 453 -6.46 -36.13 -5.39
CA LYS A 453 -5.37 -37.02 -5.81
C LYS A 453 -4.02 -36.35 -5.63
N GLY A 454 -3.90 -35.07 -5.98
CA GLY A 454 -2.69 -34.29 -5.77
C GLY A 454 -2.31 -34.21 -4.29
N ALA A 455 -3.26 -33.83 -3.43
CA ALA A 455 -3.05 -33.75 -1.98
C ALA A 455 -2.57 -35.09 -1.40
N ARG A 456 -3.21 -36.20 -1.78
CA ARG A 456 -2.79 -37.53 -1.35
C ARG A 456 -1.36 -37.88 -1.77
N LYS A 457 -0.98 -37.62 -3.03
CA LYS A 457 0.39 -37.89 -3.52
C LYS A 457 1.45 -37.09 -2.76
N LEU A 458 1.16 -35.82 -2.44
CA LEU A 458 2.06 -34.98 -1.65
C LEU A 458 2.23 -35.50 -0.22
N LEU A 459 1.15 -36.01 0.40
CA LEU A 459 1.21 -36.63 1.73
C LEU A 459 1.96 -37.97 1.72
N ASP A 460 1.73 -38.81 0.70
CA ASP A 460 2.36 -40.12 0.53
C ASP A 460 3.89 -40.02 0.39
N ALA A 461 4.40 -38.87 -0.08
CA ALA A 461 5.82 -38.54 -0.15
C ALA A 461 6.47 -38.24 1.22
N LYS A 462 5.68 -38.26 2.31
CA LYS A 462 6.13 -38.08 3.70
C LYS A 462 7.10 -36.90 3.89
N PRO A 463 6.71 -35.68 3.51
CA PRO A 463 7.63 -34.54 3.46
C PRO A 463 8.28 -34.18 4.80
N LEU A 464 7.71 -34.58 5.94
CA LEU A 464 8.31 -34.35 7.27
C LEU A 464 9.55 -35.22 7.53
N GLU A 465 9.78 -36.29 6.76
CA GLU A 465 10.96 -37.15 6.90
C GLU A 465 12.21 -36.57 6.22
N GLN A 466 12.04 -35.69 5.22
CA GLN A 466 13.13 -35.03 4.48
C GLN A 466 12.74 -33.60 4.06
N MET A 467 12.35 -32.78 5.03
CA MET A 467 11.75 -31.47 4.80
C MET A 467 12.70 -30.51 4.09
N ILE A 468 12.14 -29.83 3.09
CA ILE A 468 12.65 -28.66 2.38
C ILE A 468 11.50 -27.64 2.27
N PRO A 469 11.74 -26.36 1.94
CA PRO A 469 10.67 -25.38 1.74
C PRO A 469 9.61 -25.85 0.73
N VAL A 470 8.37 -25.40 0.91
CA VAL A 470 7.22 -25.90 0.14
C VAL A 470 7.34 -25.58 -1.35
N ASP A 471 7.88 -24.40 -1.66
CA ASP A 471 8.17 -23.92 -3.01
C ASP A 471 9.33 -24.65 -3.69
N GLU A 472 10.17 -25.38 -2.94
CA GLU A 472 11.14 -26.34 -3.49
C GLU A 472 10.57 -27.75 -3.59
N PHE A 473 9.78 -28.17 -2.59
CA PHE A 473 9.15 -29.48 -2.54
C PHE A 473 8.17 -29.71 -3.69
N LEU A 474 7.33 -28.73 -4.01
CA LEU A 474 6.38 -28.84 -5.13
C LEU A 474 7.12 -29.12 -6.47
N PRO A 475 8.14 -28.35 -6.89
CA PRO A 475 8.93 -28.67 -8.09
C PRO A 475 9.63 -30.01 -8.09
N VAL A 476 10.05 -30.51 -6.92
CA VAL A 476 10.55 -31.89 -6.80
C VAL A 476 9.43 -32.89 -7.11
N MET A 477 8.22 -32.65 -6.61
CA MET A 477 7.07 -33.52 -6.79
C MET A 477 6.44 -33.46 -8.19
N TYR A 478 6.61 -32.39 -8.96
CA TYR A 478 6.26 -32.36 -10.40
C TYR A 478 7.46 -32.56 -11.34
N GLY A 479 8.65 -32.87 -10.80
CA GLY A 479 9.82 -33.33 -11.56
C GLY A 479 10.51 -32.24 -12.39
N LYS A 480 10.43 -30.97 -11.99
CA LYS A 480 11.08 -29.84 -12.68
C LYS A 480 12.17 -29.16 -11.85
N HIS A 481 12.48 -29.68 -10.67
CA HIS A 481 13.52 -29.13 -9.81
C HIS A 481 14.93 -29.26 -10.46
N PRO A 482 15.76 -28.20 -10.45
CA PRO A 482 17.10 -28.21 -11.04
C PRO A 482 18.10 -29.04 -10.23
N ASN A 483 18.03 -28.99 -8.90
CA ASN A 483 18.89 -29.81 -8.03
C ASN A 483 18.46 -31.28 -8.06
N LYS A 484 19.31 -32.15 -8.62
CA LYS A 484 19.06 -33.59 -8.74
C LYS A 484 19.26 -34.37 -7.45
N GLU A 485 20.06 -33.85 -6.52
CA GLU A 485 20.27 -34.49 -5.21
C GLU A 485 19.00 -34.39 -4.36
N TRP A 486 18.35 -33.23 -4.35
CA TRP A 486 17.09 -33.06 -3.63
C TRP A 486 15.93 -33.77 -4.33
N ALA A 487 15.95 -33.82 -5.66
CA ALA A 487 14.92 -34.53 -6.41
C ALA A 487 14.96 -36.06 -6.17
N SER A 488 16.17 -36.63 -6.08
CA SER A 488 16.36 -38.09 -5.94
C SER A 488 15.86 -38.64 -4.60
N ALA A 489 15.86 -37.82 -3.55
CA ALA A 489 15.21 -38.11 -2.28
C ALA A 489 13.72 -38.48 -2.41
N TYR A 490 13.07 -38.07 -3.51
CA TYR A 490 11.65 -38.28 -3.74
C TYR A 490 11.34 -39.06 -5.02
N ASP A 491 12.31 -39.74 -5.62
CA ASP A 491 12.13 -40.45 -6.91
C ASP A 491 11.26 -41.70 -6.81
N GLU A 492 11.17 -42.33 -5.63
CA GLU A 492 10.34 -43.50 -5.40
C GLU A 492 8.83 -43.19 -5.30
N PHE A 493 8.47 -41.91 -5.13
CA PHE A 493 7.09 -41.47 -4.97
C PHE A 493 6.45 -41.06 -6.30
N GLU A 494 5.13 -41.27 -6.41
CA GLU A 494 4.38 -40.87 -7.58
C GLU A 494 4.37 -39.34 -7.73
N LYS A 495 4.84 -38.86 -8.89
CA LYS A 495 4.86 -37.42 -9.20
C LYS A 495 3.46 -36.87 -9.45
N ILE A 496 3.27 -35.60 -9.12
CA ILE A 496 2.02 -34.86 -9.36
C ILE A 496 2.01 -34.28 -10.79
N LYS A 497 0.83 -34.23 -11.40
CA LYS A 497 0.59 -33.54 -12.68
C LYS A 497 0.30 -32.06 -12.42
N ALA A 498 1.32 -31.23 -12.55
CA ALA A 498 1.23 -29.79 -12.32
C ALA A 498 1.10 -28.98 -13.61
N PHE A 499 0.36 -27.87 -13.54
CA PHE A 499 0.17 -26.88 -14.60
C PHE A 499 0.17 -25.46 -14.01
N ALA A 500 0.11 -24.44 -14.87
CA ALA A 500 -0.09 -23.06 -14.44
C ALA A 500 -1.22 -22.42 -15.25
N ILE A 501 -2.00 -21.55 -14.58
CA ILE A 501 -2.93 -20.68 -15.30
C ILE A 501 -2.14 -19.53 -15.96
N TYR A 502 -2.51 -19.17 -17.19
CA TYR A 502 -1.93 -18.03 -17.90
C TYR A 502 -3.05 -17.16 -18.51
N PRO A 503 -3.02 -15.82 -18.33
CA PRO A 503 -2.11 -15.06 -17.43
C PRO A 503 -2.21 -15.52 -15.96
N SER A 504 -1.38 -15.04 -15.05
CA SER A 504 -1.55 -15.39 -13.62
C SER A 504 -2.81 -14.72 -13.06
N VAL A 505 -3.50 -15.37 -12.13
CA VAL A 505 -4.71 -14.83 -11.47
C VAL A 505 -4.37 -14.02 -10.25
N VAL A 506 -3.39 -14.47 -9.47
CA VAL A 506 -2.92 -13.77 -8.27
C VAL A 506 -1.44 -13.41 -8.37
N PHE A 507 -1.08 -12.30 -7.73
CA PHE A 507 0.28 -11.76 -7.64
C PHE A 507 0.55 -11.34 -6.20
N PRO A 508 1.83 -11.22 -5.78
CA PRO A 508 2.11 -10.72 -4.44
C PRO A 508 1.62 -9.29 -4.28
N GLN A 509 1.25 -8.92 -3.06
CA GLN A 509 0.91 -7.54 -2.71
C GLN A 509 2.06 -6.59 -3.05
N ARG A 510 3.28 -6.97 -2.68
CA ARG A 510 4.48 -6.24 -3.05
C ARG A 510 5.55 -7.23 -3.42
N TYR A 511 6.33 -6.90 -4.44
CA TYR A 511 7.53 -7.67 -4.78
C TYR A 511 8.65 -7.39 -3.78
N THR A 512 9.63 -8.29 -3.68
CA THR A 512 10.71 -8.25 -2.69
C THR A 512 11.52 -6.95 -2.66
N PHE A 513 11.52 -6.19 -3.76
CA PHE A 513 12.28 -4.93 -3.91
C PHE A 513 11.39 -3.68 -3.81
N GLU A 514 10.08 -3.85 -3.64
CA GLU A 514 9.15 -2.72 -3.59
C GLU A 514 9.10 -2.12 -2.17
N PRO A 515 9.02 -0.78 -2.04
CA PRO A 515 8.92 -0.13 -0.75
C PRO A 515 7.78 -0.71 0.08
N GLY A 516 7.99 -1.01 1.37
CA GLY A 516 6.94 -1.56 2.24
C GLY A 516 6.64 -3.05 2.07
N TYR A 517 7.47 -3.81 1.36
CA TYR A 517 7.43 -5.28 1.36
C TYR A 517 7.71 -5.83 2.78
N ILE A 518 6.86 -6.75 3.26
CA ILE A 518 7.00 -7.39 4.56
C ILE A 518 6.75 -8.89 4.43
N SER A 519 7.79 -9.70 4.68
CA SER A 519 7.70 -11.16 4.69
C SER A 519 7.95 -11.75 6.08
N ASP A 520 6.97 -12.52 6.56
CA ASP A 520 7.05 -13.24 7.83
C ASP A 520 7.95 -14.48 7.75
N THR A 521 8.14 -15.05 6.56
CA THR A 521 9.08 -16.16 6.34
C THR A 521 10.51 -15.65 6.33
N GLU A 522 10.76 -14.52 5.68
CA GLU A 522 12.11 -13.96 5.54
C GLU A 522 12.64 -13.30 6.83
N SER A 523 11.78 -12.82 7.71
CA SER A 523 12.17 -12.17 8.97
C SER A 523 12.41 -13.13 10.15
N SER A 524 12.26 -14.44 9.93
CA SER A 524 12.33 -15.46 11.00
C SER A 524 13.73 -16.05 11.21
N ALA A 525 13.96 -16.63 12.40
CA ALA A 525 15.25 -17.20 12.80
C ALA A 525 15.64 -18.41 11.93
N ILE A 526 16.94 -18.59 11.70
CA ILE A 526 17.49 -19.77 11.03
C ILE A 526 17.41 -20.97 11.99
N VAL A 527 16.99 -22.13 11.48
CA VAL A 527 16.98 -23.36 12.28
C VAL A 527 18.41 -23.88 12.43
N GLU A 528 18.96 -23.80 13.64
CA GLU A 528 20.24 -24.40 14.00
C GLU A 528 20.10 -25.93 14.06
N LEU A 529 20.81 -26.63 13.18
CA LEU A 529 20.99 -28.07 13.28
C LEU A 529 21.89 -28.32 14.48
N LEU A 530 21.31 -28.72 15.61
CA LEU A 530 22.06 -29.18 16.78
C LEU A 530 22.87 -30.43 16.40
N GLU A 531 24.11 -30.25 15.95
CA GLU A 531 25.12 -31.29 16.07
C GLU A 531 25.45 -31.44 17.54
N SER A 532 25.35 -32.67 18.02
CA SER A 532 25.57 -33.05 19.41
C SER A 532 27.03 -32.87 19.82
N HIS A 533 27.45 -31.65 20.13
CA HIS A 533 28.68 -31.40 20.87
C HIS A 533 28.33 -30.61 22.14
N GLY A 534 28.41 -31.34 23.26
CA GLY A 534 28.19 -30.78 24.57
C GLY A 534 29.34 -29.85 24.92
N GLU A 535 29.02 -28.57 25.11
CA GLU A 535 29.74 -27.69 26.00
C GLU A 535 28.75 -26.66 26.56
N THR A 536 28.53 -26.77 27.87
CA THR A 536 27.69 -25.88 28.66
C THR A 536 28.26 -24.47 28.66
N SER A 537 27.63 -23.55 27.93
CA SER A 537 27.83 -22.12 28.12
C SER A 537 26.61 -21.56 28.85
N GLN A 538 26.81 -21.11 30.09
CA GLN A 538 25.80 -20.41 30.88
C GLN A 538 25.42 -19.10 30.19
N HIS A 539 24.18 -19.00 29.69
CA HIS A 539 23.63 -17.73 29.24
C HIS A 539 23.27 -16.86 30.46
N ILE A 540 23.97 -15.74 30.60
CA ILE A 540 23.60 -14.66 31.52
C ILE A 540 22.45 -13.90 30.86
N HIS A 541 21.23 -14.14 31.33
CA HIS A 541 20.08 -13.26 31.07
C HIS A 541 20.34 -11.91 31.78
N ILE A 542 20.56 -10.85 31.03
CA ILE A 542 20.39 -9.49 31.55
C ILE A 542 18.93 -9.11 31.28
N GLU A 543 18.13 -9.05 32.34
CA GLU A 543 16.74 -8.60 32.29
C GLU A 543 16.67 -7.12 31.87
N VAL A 544 16.04 -6.86 30.73
CA VAL A 544 15.60 -5.55 30.23
C VAL A 544 14.72 -4.79 31.26
N ASN A 545 14.21 -5.47 32.29
CA ASN A 545 13.38 -4.90 33.37
C ASN A 545 14.11 -3.93 34.32
N GLU A 546 15.45 -3.92 34.38
CA GLU A 546 16.18 -2.97 35.23
C GLU A 546 16.30 -1.57 34.59
N LEU A 547 16.31 -1.47 33.26
CA LEU A 547 16.35 -0.18 32.55
C LEU A 547 15.03 0.59 32.64
N CYS A 548 13.89 -0.13 32.71
CA CYS A 548 12.56 0.48 32.83
C CYS A 548 12.25 1.10 34.20
N LYS A 549 13.12 0.93 35.21
CA LYS A 549 12.86 1.43 36.57
C LYS A 549 13.26 2.89 36.81
N HIS A 550 14.06 3.51 35.92
CA HIS A 550 14.69 4.80 36.23
C HIS A 550 14.45 5.93 35.22
N VAL A 551 13.78 5.67 34.09
CA VAL A 551 13.36 6.72 33.14
C VAL A 551 12.03 6.30 32.52
N ASN A 552 10.99 7.14 32.63
CA ASN A 552 9.68 6.87 32.01
C ASN A 552 9.76 7.13 30.48
N ILE A 553 10.45 6.22 29.79
CA ILE A 553 10.59 6.20 28.32
C ILE A 553 9.28 5.71 27.66
N ALA A 554 8.41 5.03 28.41
CA ALA A 554 7.13 4.52 27.90
C ALA A 554 6.16 5.65 27.47
N GLU A 555 6.20 6.81 28.10
CA GLU A 555 5.40 7.97 27.68
C GLU A 555 6.00 8.69 26.46
N LEU A 556 7.32 8.69 26.32
CA LEU A 556 8.01 9.25 25.14
C LEU A 556 7.80 8.36 23.89
N ILE A 557 7.74 7.04 24.08
CA ILE A 557 7.37 6.06 23.06
C ILE A 557 5.85 6.10 22.78
N GLY A 558 5.03 6.40 23.78
CA GLY A 558 3.57 6.52 23.62
C GLY A 558 3.14 7.66 22.71
N TRP A 559 3.88 8.78 22.66
CA TRP A 559 3.62 9.88 21.71
C TRP A 559 4.25 9.65 20.33
N ALA A 560 5.07 8.61 20.17
CA ALA A 560 5.57 8.15 18.89
C ALA A 560 4.61 7.17 18.17
N GLN A 561 3.42 6.95 18.71
CA GLN A 561 2.39 6.05 18.15
C GLN A 561 1.52 6.66 17.04
N GLU A 562 1.96 7.77 16.44
CA GLU A 562 1.58 8.16 15.07
C GLU A 562 2.84 8.18 14.19
N GLY A 563 3.34 6.99 13.84
CA GLY A 563 3.97 6.76 12.54
C GLY A 563 5.45 7.05 12.30
N LEU A 564 6.32 7.36 13.27
CA LEU A 564 7.72 7.75 12.94
C LEU A 564 8.88 7.22 13.81
N ILE A 565 8.68 6.33 14.81
CA ILE A 565 9.81 5.79 15.62
C ILE A 565 9.73 4.26 15.79
N TYR A 566 9.35 3.54 14.73
CA TYR A 566 9.41 2.08 14.68
C TYR A 566 10.52 1.61 13.75
N GLN A 567 11.79 1.98 13.98
CA GLN A 567 12.96 1.34 13.33
C GLN A 567 14.34 1.88 13.75
N LEU A 568 14.54 2.37 14.99
CA LEU A 568 15.83 3.03 15.27
C LEU A 568 17.03 2.11 15.54
N VAL A 569 16.89 0.86 16.00
CA VAL A 569 18.06 -0.05 16.13
C VAL A 569 17.63 -1.53 16.21
N TYR A 570 18.24 -2.38 15.38
CA TYR A 570 18.02 -3.82 15.33
C TYR A 570 18.73 -4.55 16.50
N PRO A 571 18.10 -5.52 17.20
CA PRO A 571 18.66 -6.21 18.37
C PRO A 571 19.48 -7.49 18.06
N PHE A 572 19.84 -7.78 16.80
CA PHE A 572 20.45 -9.08 16.45
C PHE A 572 21.99 -9.13 16.41
N TYR A 573 22.68 -8.04 16.71
CA TYR A 573 24.12 -8.08 16.97
C TYR A 573 24.42 -7.71 18.41
N ALA A 574 25.21 -8.55 19.09
CA ALA A 574 25.89 -8.15 20.31
C ALA A 574 26.93 -7.09 19.93
N VAL A 575 26.62 -5.82 20.17
CA VAL A 575 27.62 -4.74 20.09
C VAL A 575 28.64 -4.89 21.23
N PRO A 576 29.93 -4.63 20.98
CA PRO A 576 30.51 -4.07 19.76
C PRO A 576 30.72 -5.11 18.63
N VAL A 577 30.49 -4.70 17.39
CA VAL A 577 30.77 -5.48 16.17
C VAL A 577 32.05 -4.96 15.51
N SER A 578 33.09 -5.78 15.46
CA SER A 578 34.34 -5.45 14.76
C SER A 578 34.28 -5.92 13.31
N ILE A 579 34.51 -5.03 12.36
CA ILE A 579 34.50 -5.35 10.94
C ILE A 579 35.91 -5.71 10.50
N THR A 580 36.17 -6.99 10.28
CA THR A 580 37.52 -7.53 10.05
C THR A 580 37.81 -7.86 8.60
N ASN A 581 36.79 -7.95 7.75
CA ASN A 581 36.92 -8.32 6.35
C ASN A 581 35.84 -7.69 5.46
N SER A 582 36.05 -7.79 4.15
CA SER A 582 35.18 -7.16 3.15
C SER A 582 33.75 -7.72 3.12
N ARG A 583 33.54 -8.95 3.60
CA ARG A 583 32.22 -9.57 3.67
C ARG A 583 31.40 -9.01 4.83
N GLU A 584 32.02 -8.90 6.02
CA GLU A 584 31.40 -8.27 7.19
C GLU A 584 31.07 -6.79 6.93
N MET A 585 31.96 -6.08 6.23
CA MET A 585 31.72 -4.70 5.79
C MET A 585 30.47 -4.59 4.92
N GLN A 586 30.37 -5.41 3.86
CA GLN A 586 29.20 -5.39 2.98
C GLN A 586 27.92 -5.78 3.72
N MET A 587 27.98 -6.82 4.57
CA MET A 587 26.85 -7.22 5.40
C MET A 587 26.38 -6.12 6.34
N ALA A 588 27.29 -5.39 6.98
CA ALA A 588 26.93 -4.29 7.87
C ALA A 588 26.30 -3.10 7.12
N VAL A 589 26.78 -2.81 5.91
CA VAL A 589 26.21 -1.75 5.06
C VAL A 589 24.83 -2.14 4.54
N ASP A 590 24.65 -3.38 4.07
CA ASP A 590 23.36 -3.89 3.58
C ASP A 590 22.33 -3.99 4.74
N ASP A 591 22.75 -4.48 5.90
CA ASP A 591 21.92 -4.54 7.10
C ASP A 591 21.49 -3.14 7.57
N ALA A 592 22.42 -2.18 7.59
CA ALA A 592 22.06 -0.79 7.88
C ALA A 592 21.14 -0.19 6.80
N ALA A 593 21.31 -0.58 5.53
CA ALA A 593 20.46 -0.15 4.42
C ALA A 593 19.01 -0.57 4.61
N GLU A 594 18.79 -1.81 5.07
CA GLU A 594 17.48 -2.41 5.29
C GLU A 594 16.84 -1.98 6.63
N ASN A 595 17.64 -1.83 7.70
CA ASN A 595 17.13 -1.72 9.06
C ASN A 595 17.26 -0.34 9.70
N CYS A 596 18.02 0.60 9.12
CA CYS A 596 18.17 1.96 9.66
C CYS A 596 17.55 2.99 8.72
N SER A 597 16.61 3.80 9.19
CA SER A 597 16.03 4.89 8.37
C SER A 597 17.11 5.88 7.92
N MET A 598 17.20 6.12 6.61
CA MET A 598 18.30 6.88 5.99
C MET A 598 18.55 8.27 6.63
N PRO A 599 17.53 9.08 6.99
CA PRO A 599 17.75 10.40 7.63
C PRO A 599 18.24 10.34 9.09
N TYR A 600 18.23 9.17 9.73
CA TYR A 600 18.65 8.98 11.12
C TYR A 600 19.88 8.09 11.25
N ARG A 601 20.34 7.52 10.13
CA ARG A 601 21.47 6.59 10.06
C ARG A 601 22.78 7.31 10.38
N ALA A 602 23.62 6.67 11.20
CA ALA A 602 24.93 7.21 11.57
C ALA A 602 25.94 7.11 10.40
N PRO A 603 26.94 8.02 10.30
CA PRO A 603 27.92 8.05 9.21
C PRO A 603 28.65 6.72 8.95
N GLU A 604 29.08 6.05 10.02
CA GLU A 604 29.78 4.76 9.99
C GLU A 604 28.94 3.60 9.44
N LEU A 605 27.63 3.78 9.32
CA LEU A 605 26.70 2.82 8.71
C LEU A 605 26.45 3.07 7.21
N PHE A 606 26.96 4.17 6.64
CA PHE A 606 26.93 4.42 5.19
C PHE A 606 28.18 3.88 4.48
N SER A 607 29.32 3.92 5.16
CA SER A 607 30.60 3.44 4.66
C SER A 607 31.46 2.97 5.84
N CYS A 608 31.30 1.72 6.27
CA CYS A 608 32.23 1.14 7.23
C CYS A 608 33.54 0.78 6.53
N GLU A 609 34.67 1.04 7.19
CA GLU A 609 35.99 0.62 6.74
C GLU A 609 36.40 -0.71 7.41
N ILE A 610 37.22 -1.51 6.74
CA ILE A 610 37.83 -2.70 7.37
C ILE A 610 38.72 -2.24 8.53
N GLY A 611 38.41 -2.70 9.74
CA GLY A 611 38.99 -2.27 11.00
C GLY A 611 38.07 -1.38 11.85
N CYS A 612 36.90 -0.98 11.34
CA CYS A 612 35.90 -0.21 12.08
C CYS A 612 35.23 -1.07 13.18
N VAL A 613 34.83 -0.44 14.28
CA VAL A 613 34.03 -1.06 15.34
C VAL A 613 32.70 -0.32 15.44
N ILE A 614 31.61 -1.02 15.20
CA ILE A 614 30.25 -0.49 15.35
C ILE A 614 29.79 -0.79 16.77
N ASP A 615 29.43 0.24 17.52
CA ASP A 615 29.00 0.14 18.91
C ASP A 615 27.76 1.00 19.20
N LYS A 616 27.40 1.14 20.49
CA LYS A 616 26.27 1.93 20.98
C LYS A 616 26.27 3.40 20.56
N SER A 617 27.37 3.92 20.00
CA SER A 617 27.46 5.32 19.54
C SER A 617 26.56 5.61 18.34
N VAL A 618 26.13 4.60 17.56
CA VAL A 618 25.16 4.79 16.47
C VAL A 618 23.81 5.29 16.99
N ASP A 619 23.39 4.82 18.17
CA ASP A 619 22.15 5.23 18.83
C ASP A 619 22.23 6.66 19.34
N ILE A 620 23.42 7.10 19.76
CA ILE A 620 23.66 8.47 20.20
C ILE A 620 23.48 9.46 19.05
N TRP A 621 23.90 9.09 17.83
CA TRP A 621 23.68 9.89 16.63
C TRP A 621 22.18 9.99 16.30
N ALA A 622 21.48 8.85 16.26
CA ALA A 622 20.04 8.81 16.00
C ALA A 622 19.23 9.65 16.99
N LEU A 623 19.57 9.55 18.29
CA LEU A 623 18.96 10.37 19.34
C LEU A 623 19.20 11.88 19.10
N GLY A 624 20.34 12.24 18.50
CA GLY A 624 20.67 13.62 18.15
C GLY A 624 19.77 14.15 17.05
N CYS A 625 19.52 13.33 16.02
CA CYS A 625 18.56 13.62 14.97
C CYS A 625 17.14 13.76 15.54
N CYS A 626 16.73 12.90 16.47
CA CYS A 626 15.42 13.00 17.14
C CYS A 626 15.29 14.28 17.97
N LEU A 627 16.29 14.64 18.77
CA LEU A 627 16.28 15.88 19.54
C LEU A 627 16.25 17.12 18.65
N TYR A 628 16.96 17.08 17.53
CA TYR A 628 16.88 18.12 16.51
C TYR A 628 15.47 18.21 15.90
N ALA A 629 14.88 17.08 15.51
CA ALA A 629 13.53 17.03 14.96
C ALA A 629 12.46 17.52 15.95
N LEU A 630 12.62 17.25 17.25
CA LEU A 630 11.74 17.80 18.28
C LEU A 630 11.85 19.33 18.41
N CYS A 631 13.01 19.90 18.08
CA CYS A 631 13.20 21.35 18.08
C CYS A 631 12.74 22.00 16.76
N HIS A 632 12.91 21.32 15.63
CA HIS A 632 12.77 21.94 14.31
C HIS A 632 11.62 21.37 13.47
N PHE A 633 10.90 20.37 13.99
CA PHE A 633 9.83 19.60 13.33
C PHE A 633 10.26 18.90 12.03
N VAL A 634 11.57 18.77 11.80
CA VAL A 634 12.19 18.14 10.64
C VAL A 634 13.54 17.54 11.07
N SER A 635 13.91 16.36 10.56
CA SER A 635 15.25 15.81 10.81
C SER A 635 16.32 16.70 10.17
N PRO A 636 17.55 16.74 10.73
CA PRO A 636 18.63 17.53 10.15
C PRO A 636 19.00 17.13 8.70
N PHE A 637 18.56 15.96 8.24
CA PHE A 637 18.90 15.40 6.93
C PHE A 637 17.70 15.15 5.99
N ASP A 638 16.46 15.43 6.40
CA ASP A 638 15.27 15.20 5.56
C ASP A 638 15.32 16.03 4.27
N LEU A 639 15.78 17.28 4.33
CA LEU A 639 15.89 18.13 3.14
C LEU A 639 16.90 17.58 2.11
N ALA A 640 17.95 16.90 2.57
CA ALA A 640 18.89 16.22 1.66
C ALA A 640 18.20 15.01 1.01
N TYR A 641 17.43 14.26 1.78
CA TYR A 641 16.69 13.08 1.34
C TYR A 641 15.58 13.44 0.32
N GLU A 642 14.73 14.42 0.63
CA GLU A 642 13.58 14.84 -0.19
C GLU A 642 14.00 15.45 -1.53
N ASN A 643 15.13 16.16 -1.57
CA ASN A 643 15.66 16.76 -2.80
C ASN A 643 16.49 15.78 -3.65
N GLY A 644 16.54 14.48 -3.28
CA GLY A 644 17.32 13.47 -3.98
C GLY A 644 18.84 13.63 -3.86
N ASN A 645 19.32 14.44 -2.89
CA ASN A 645 20.74 14.58 -2.60
C ASN A 645 21.25 13.37 -1.79
N SER A 646 22.55 13.08 -1.88
CA SER A 646 23.15 11.98 -1.12
C SER A 646 23.16 12.28 0.38
N VAL A 647 22.28 11.61 1.12
CA VAL A 647 22.25 11.67 2.60
C VAL A 647 23.58 11.17 3.18
N GLY A 648 24.18 10.14 2.58
CA GLY A 648 25.50 9.63 2.98
C GLY A 648 26.62 10.69 2.91
N LEU A 649 26.56 11.62 1.95
CA LEU A 649 27.49 12.76 1.91
C LEU A 649 27.11 13.88 2.89
N ALA A 650 25.80 14.06 3.13
CA ALA A 650 25.30 15.08 4.05
C ALA A 650 25.67 14.78 5.51
N VAL A 651 25.56 13.51 5.94
CA VAL A 651 25.92 13.10 7.31
C VAL A 651 27.42 13.26 7.62
N LEU A 652 28.28 13.25 6.59
CA LEU A 652 29.71 13.52 6.71
C LEU A 652 30.05 15.02 6.84
N SER A 653 29.06 15.91 6.69
CA SER A 653 29.23 17.38 6.79
C SER A 653 28.37 17.97 7.92
N PRO A 654 28.54 17.57 9.20
CA PRO A 654 27.70 18.03 10.31
C PRO A 654 27.75 19.55 10.54
N GLU A 655 28.79 20.23 10.06
CA GLU A 655 28.91 21.70 10.08
C GLU A 655 27.88 22.41 9.17
N LYS A 656 27.29 21.70 8.21
CA LYS A 656 26.26 22.23 7.31
C LYS A 656 24.84 22.04 7.83
N ILE A 657 24.67 21.36 8.97
CA ILE A 657 23.36 21.23 9.62
C ILE A 657 22.89 22.63 10.02
N PRO A 658 21.71 23.08 9.57
CA PRO A 658 21.22 24.41 9.89
C PRO A 658 20.81 24.46 11.37
N TYR A 659 21.28 25.46 12.11
CA TYR A 659 20.81 25.73 13.47
C TYR A 659 20.27 27.16 13.49
N PRO A 660 18.96 27.36 13.29
CA PRO A 660 18.35 28.69 13.22
C PRO A 660 18.62 29.49 14.50
N GLU A 661 19.20 30.68 14.38
CA GLU A 661 19.55 31.54 15.52
C GLU A 661 18.30 32.11 16.24
N GLU A 662 17.14 32.13 15.58
CA GLU A 662 15.87 32.63 16.11
C GLU A 662 15.02 31.58 16.85
N ALA A 663 15.52 30.34 16.99
CA ALA A 663 14.74 29.27 17.61
C ALA A 663 14.61 29.48 19.15
N PRO A 664 13.43 29.25 19.76
CA PRO A 664 13.15 29.56 21.17
C PRO A 664 13.82 28.59 22.18
N TYR A 665 14.85 27.85 21.78
CA TYR A 665 15.47 26.79 22.56
C TYR A 665 16.71 27.28 23.31
N GLN A 666 16.93 26.74 24.52
CA GLN A 666 18.12 27.08 25.31
C GLN A 666 19.39 26.67 24.56
N SER A 667 20.40 27.54 24.54
CA SER A 667 21.69 27.31 23.85
C SER A 667 22.38 26.00 24.28
N SER A 668 22.09 25.54 25.49
CA SER A 668 22.57 24.29 26.07
C SER A 668 21.93 23.04 25.45
N THR A 669 20.67 23.09 24.99
CA THR A 669 20.03 22.00 24.22
C THR A 669 20.64 21.87 22.84
N LEU A 670 20.85 22.98 22.14
CA LEU A 670 21.54 22.99 20.84
C LEU A 670 23.00 22.52 20.96
N THR A 671 23.67 22.85 22.06
CA THR A 671 25.02 22.36 22.36
C THR A 671 25.04 20.84 22.56
N LEU A 672 24.02 20.27 23.21
CA LEU A 672 23.90 18.82 23.39
C LEU A 672 23.68 18.11 22.04
N ILE A 673 22.77 18.63 21.21
CA ILE A 673 22.52 18.08 19.86
C ILE A 673 23.82 18.07 19.04
N ARG A 674 24.56 19.18 19.04
CA ARG A 674 25.86 19.28 18.34
C ARG A 674 26.90 18.27 18.82
N LYS A 675 26.89 17.90 20.11
CA LYS A 675 27.81 16.89 20.66
C LYS A 675 27.44 15.47 20.27
N MET A 676 26.17 15.22 19.94
CA MET A 676 25.69 13.91 19.52
C MET A 676 25.82 13.71 18.00
N LEU A 677 25.64 14.78 17.22
CA LEU A 677 25.79 14.80 15.76
C LEU A 677 27.26 15.04 15.35
N VAL A 678 28.17 14.22 15.87
CA VAL A 678 29.61 14.23 15.54
C VAL A 678 29.95 13.00 14.71
N VAL A 679 30.67 13.18 13.60
CA VAL A 679 30.97 12.09 12.65
C VAL A 679 31.76 10.97 13.32
N ASP A 680 32.83 11.30 14.02
CA ASP A 680 33.64 10.32 14.75
C ASP A 680 32.85 9.72 15.94
N PRO A 681 32.52 8.41 15.91
CA PRO A 681 31.75 7.75 16.96
C PRO A 681 32.42 7.80 18.33
N THR A 682 33.76 7.83 18.38
CA THR A 682 34.53 7.86 19.64
C THR A 682 34.42 9.20 20.37
N MET A 683 34.03 10.25 19.64
CA MET A 683 33.85 11.61 20.16
C MET A 683 32.41 11.88 20.61
N ARG A 684 31.48 10.95 20.36
CA ARG A 684 30.09 11.06 20.83
C ARG A 684 29.99 10.77 22.33
N PRO A 685 29.11 11.48 23.06
CA PRO A 685 28.94 11.23 24.48
C PRO A 685 28.31 9.86 24.73
N GLU A 686 28.67 9.21 25.83
CA GLU A 686 27.91 8.06 26.31
C GLU A 686 26.51 8.49 26.78
N ILE A 687 25.56 7.56 26.74
CA ILE A 687 24.17 7.80 27.15
C ILE A 687 24.06 8.37 28.59
N ALA A 688 24.91 7.93 29.51
CA ALA A 688 24.95 8.45 30.87
C ALA A 688 25.31 9.96 30.91
N GLY A 689 26.22 10.39 30.03
CA GLY A 689 26.58 11.81 29.87
C GLY A 689 25.44 12.63 29.25
N VAL A 690 24.73 12.08 28.26
CA VAL A 690 23.55 12.71 27.66
C VAL A 690 22.45 12.92 28.71
N LEU A 691 22.14 11.88 29.49
CA LEU A 691 21.13 11.94 30.55
C LEU A 691 21.49 12.95 31.65
N ALA A 692 22.76 13.04 32.04
CA ALA A 692 23.23 14.02 33.02
C ALA A 692 23.01 15.47 32.55
N VAL A 693 23.25 15.75 31.26
CA VAL A 693 23.00 17.09 30.68
C VAL A 693 21.50 17.37 30.59
N LEU A 694 20.69 16.43 30.12
CA LEU A 694 19.22 16.58 30.04
C LEU A 694 18.60 16.81 31.43
N ASN A 695 19.01 16.06 32.43
CA ASN A 695 18.53 16.24 33.81
C ASN A 695 18.88 17.63 34.37
N ASN A 696 20.09 18.13 34.09
CA ASN A 696 20.47 19.49 34.50
C ASN A 696 19.64 20.58 33.78
N LEU A 697 19.28 20.37 32.51
CA LEU A 697 18.40 21.28 31.76
C LEU A 697 16.99 21.35 32.37
N ILE A 698 16.44 20.19 32.76
CA ILE A 698 15.12 20.05 33.39
C ILE A 698 15.10 20.67 34.80
N CYS A 699 16.15 20.44 35.60
CA CYS A 699 16.28 21.02 36.94
C CYS A 699 16.44 22.56 36.91
N ASN A 700 17.17 23.11 35.93
CA ASN A 700 17.35 24.56 35.80
C ASN A 700 16.11 25.29 35.26
N THR A 701 15.21 24.60 34.56
CA THR A 701 13.92 25.16 34.12
C THR A 701 12.85 25.12 35.21
N THR A 702 12.95 24.19 36.17
CA THR A 702 12.02 24.08 37.31
C THR A 702 12.33 25.03 38.47
N GLN A 703 13.57 25.54 38.58
CA GLN A 703 13.92 26.57 39.57
C GLN A 703 13.62 28.02 39.12
N ASN A 704 13.40 28.25 37.82
CA ASN A 704 13.12 29.57 37.24
C ASN A 704 11.66 29.74 36.76
N ALA A 705 10.75 28.85 37.15
CA ALA A 705 9.34 28.82 36.71
C ALA A 705 8.35 29.30 37.77
#